data_AF-A0AAN0RMV0-F1
#
_entry.id   AF-A0AAN0RMV0-F1
#
_cell.length_a   1.000
_cell.length_b   1.000
_cell.length_c   1.000
_cell.angle_alpha   90.00
_cell.angle_beta   90.00
_cell.angle_gamma   90.00
#
_symmetry.space_group_name_H-M   'P 1'
#
loop_
_entity.id
_entity.type
_entity.pdbx_description
1 polymer ?
#
loop_
_entity_poly.entity_id
_entity_poly.type
_entity_poly.pdbx_seq_one_letter_code
_entity_poly.pdbx_strand_id
1 'polypeptide(L)'
;MIVPARATRTGRPPAAPAHAASSGDARAGTPGANDIVRHGLLECGRNCDTIRHADRFATLVDGDAYFSTLRAALLRARHTVFIVGWDVDSRMQLVPGGARDGWPEPLAAFLHALAAARRRLRIYVLAWDFAMIYALERDWPPVYRAGWQAHRGIAFRLDDAHPRGASHHQKLVVIDDRLAFVGGLDLTRARWDTSAHAADEPRRRDQNGAPYGPFHDVQAMFDGEAAAAIGRQARARWLRACGRPIAIRAHRHRGRPDDDEDRWPPDARVDVCDVQLGIAYTAPRHRDREPVLQVRALIEDAIRAARRHLYIENQYFTAAVVRETLSARLADADGPDVTVVAPRVQSGWLQEATMGVLRARLHATLESADRFGRYRLLYPHVDGLGEGCVNVHSKLAIVDDECLLIGSANLNNRSMLLDTECCIALAAAGDARVRAAIAATRDRLLAEHLGTTPDALAAAFAQPERPNTVLDRLRAHAGRTLRTLDPAVAPQFDALVPVSARLDPEQPIEPDRFVREFVPREQHRLLTARFFVLGAFVLLVAALALAWRFTPLGARVNVASLSHAAAGLAQSPAAPVLLLAGYVIAATLAVPVTLLITVTGLVFGAWPGFAYAGAGTLVAAVATYGLGRWLGRDAVRRLAGARANRLSEHIGRRGIVAMAVLRLLPVAPFAVVNLVAGASHIGLRDFVVGTAIGMLPGIALTVTFAHQLTAAFSHPRPAASGWLAAIGVALVGVSVLLVRVLRQWR
;
A
#
# COMPACT_ATOMS: atom_id res chain seq x y z
N MET A 1 64.81 -16.91 -15.89
CA MET A 1 65.00 -17.04 -17.35
C MET A 1 63.82 -16.33 -18.03
N ILE A 2 63.96 -15.01 -18.26
CA ILE A 2 64.01 -14.32 -19.58
C ILE A 2 62.59 -14.32 -20.23
N VAL A 3 61.67 -13.32 -20.18
CA VAL A 3 61.65 -11.82 -20.34
C VAL A 3 62.28 -11.39 -21.68
N PRO A 4 61.76 -10.44 -22.53
CA PRO A 4 60.84 -9.31 -22.27
C PRO A 4 59.79 -8.93 -23.36
N ALA A 5 59.06 -7.86 -23.03
CA ALA A 5 58.19 -6.99 -23.82
C ALA A 5 58.90 -5.98 -24.76
N ARG A 6 58.12 -5.35 -25.67
CA ARG A 6 58.15 -3.97 -26.25
C ARG A 6 57.51 -4.00 -27.66
N ALA A 7 57.01 -2.95 -28.30
CA ALA A 7 56.58 -1.58 -28.00
C ALA A 7 55.88 -1.04 -29.29
N THR A 8 55.18 0.09 -29.14
CA THR A 8 54.39 0.86 -30.11
C THR A 8 55.17 1.57 -31.23
N ARG A 9 54.53 1.79 -32.41
CA ARG A 9 54.54 3.03 -33.27
C ARG A 9 53.77 2.83 -34.59
N THR A 10 52.67 3.55 -34.84
CA THR A 10 52.48 4.74 -35.73
C THR A 10 52.80 4.57 -37.23
N GLY A 11 51.80 4.78 -38.09
CA GLY A 11 51.99 5.06 -39.54
C GLY A 11 50.68 5.00 -40.35
N ARG A 12 50.31 6.13 -40.98
CA ARG A 12 49.14 6.33 -41.89
C ARG A 12 49.36 5.65 -43.27
N PRO A 13 48.33 5.52 -44.13
CA PRO A 13 48.21 4.51 -45.19
C PRO A 13 48.66 5.01 -46.58
N PRO A 14 48.79 4.12 -47.59
CA PRO A 14 48.77 4.52 -48.99
C PRO A 14 47.38 4.35 -49.63
N ALA A 15 47.21 5.11 -50.71
CA ALA A 15 46.00 5.41 -51.43
C ALA A 15 45.48 4.29 -52.36
N ALA A 16 44.23 4.47 -52.79
CA ALA A 16 43.44 3.65 -53.69
C ALA A 16 43.98 3.55 -55.13
N PRO A 17 43.39 2.65 -55.94
CA PRO A 17 43.13 2.92 -57.34
C PRO A 17 41.62 3.06 -57.61
N ALA A 18 41.31 3.91 -58.59
CA ALA A 18 39.98 4.34 -58.98
C ALA A 18 39.47 3.63 -60.25
N HIS A 19 38.14 3.64 -60.37
CA HIS A 19 37.30 3.59 -61.58
C HIS A 19 37.08 2.28 -62.36
N ALA A 20 35.82 1.81 -62.37
CA ALA A 20 34.96 1.84 -63.56
C ALA A 20 33.47 1.68 -63.16
N ALA A 21 32.61 2.47 -63.80
CA ALA A 21 31.18 2.57 -63.53
C ALA A 21 30.35 1.66 -64.46
N SER A 22 29.23 1.12 -63.95
CA SER A 22 28.05 0.81 -64.79
C SER A 22 26.76 0.75 -63.95
N SER A 23 25.93 1.78 -64.13
CA SER A 23 24.46 1.81 -64.22
C SER A 23 23.58 0.89 -63.35
N GLY A 24 22.77 1.55 -62.51
CA GLY A 24 21.36 1.20 -62.27
C GLY A 24 21.07 0.30 -61.07
N ASP A 25 20.68 0.89 -59.92
CA ASP A 25 19.31 0.75 -59.40
C ASP A 25 19.08 1.59 -58.12
N ALA A 26 17.81 1.84 -57.80
CA ALA A 26 17.27 2.78 -56.83
C ALA A 26 17.94 2.84 -55.44
N ARG A 27 18.13 4.07 -54.95
CA ARG A 27 18.65 4.43 -53.62
C ARG A 27 17.79 3.84 -52.49
N ALA A 28 18.24 2.76 -51.86
CA ALA A 28 17.91 2.46 -50.47
C ALA A 28 18.86 3.25 -49.57
N GLY A 29 18.42 4.41 -49.10
CA GLY A 29 19.15 5.19 -48.11
C GLY A 29 19.21 4.45 -46.78
N THR A 30 20.41 4.15 -46.28
CA THR A 30 20.66 3.83 -44.87
C THR A 30 20.10 4.95 -43.99
N PRO A 31 19.27 4.67 -42.96
CA PRO A 31 18.78 5.70 -42.06
C PRO A 31 19.96 6.32 -41.31
N GLY A 32 20.05 7.65 -41.31
CA GLY A 32 21.05 8.37 -40.54
C GLY A 32 20.82 8.18 -39.05
N ALA A 33 21.88 8.26 -38.25
CA ALA A 33 21.85 8.10 -36.78
C ALA A 33 21.09 9.23 -36.03
N ASN A 34 20.15 9.93 -36.68
CA ASN A 34 19.41 11.07 -36.14
C ASN A 34 17.91 11.12 -36.53
N ASP A 35 17.35 10.07 -37.15
CA ASP A 35 15.91 10.06 -37.44
C ASP A 35 15.11 9.78 -36.15
N ILE A 36 14.50 10.84 -35.61
CA ILE A 36 13.59 10.75 -34.47
C ILE A 36 12.35 9.96 -34.90
N VAL A 37 12.16 8.76 -34.34
CA VAL A 37 10.99 7.93 -34.61
C VAL A 37 9.76 8.51 -33.90
N ARG A 38 8.72 8.87 -34.68
CA ARG A 38 7.47 9.43 -34.21
C ARG A 38 6.24 8.67 -34.72
N HIS A 39 5.16 8.68 -33.94
CA HIS A 39 3.84 8.14 -34.34
C HIS A 39 2.74 8.90 -33.61
N GLY A 40 2.03 9.79 -34.31
CA GLY A 40 1.07 10.71 -33.67
C GLY A 40 1.78 11.61 -32.63
N LEU A 41 1.28 11.63 -31.39
CA LEU A 41 1.93 12.35 -30.28
C LEU A 41 3.21 11.68 -29.76
N LEU A 42 3.50 10.44 -30.17
CA LEU A 42 4.56 9.64 -29.60
C LEU A 42 5.91 9.97 -30.24
N GLU A 43 6.94 10.09 -29.41
CA GLU A 43 8.30 10.40 -29.80
C GLU A 43 9.28 9.56 -28.98
N CYS A 44 9.94 8.61 -29.66
CA CYS A 44 10.90 7.71 -29.03
C CYS A 44 12.07 8.48 -28.42
N GLY A 45 12.45 8.12 -27.20
CA GLY A 45 13.52 8.76 -26.44
C GLY A 45 13.08 9.98 -25.62
N ARG A 46 11.89 10.55 -25.88
CA ARG A 46 11.34 11.68 -25.11
C ARG A 46 10.16 11.27 -24.24
N ASN A 47 9.01 10.98 -24.86
CA ASN A 47 7.77 10.66 -24.15
C ASN A 47 7.43 9.16 -24.18
N CYS A 48 8.21 8.35 -24.91
CA CYS A 48 8.18 6.90 -24.82
C CYS A 48 9.59 6.34 -25.02
N ASP A 49 9.85 5.16 -24.49
CA ASP A 49 11.08 4.40 -24.73
C ASP A 49 11.12 3.87 -26.16
N THR A 50 9.98 3.35 -26.60
CA THR A 50 9.86 2.69 -27.90
C THR A 50 8.43 2.76 -28.42
N ILE A 51 8.30 2.73 -29.75
CA ILE A 51 7.06 2.46 -30.47
C ILE A 51 7.19 1.05 -31.09
N ARG A 52 6.20 0.17 -30.86
CA ARG A 52 6.23 -1.23 -31.32
C ARG A 52 4.88 -1.70 -31.83
N HIS A 53 4.93 -2.59 -32.81
CA HIS A 53 3.74 -3.22 -33.36
C HIS A 53 3.07 -4.18 -32.36
N ALA A 54 1.75 -4.15 -32.32
CA ALA A 54 0.91 -5.20 -31.75
C ALA A 54 -0.08 -5.66 -32.82
N ASP A 55 -0.22 -6.97 -32.98
CA ASP A 55 -1.14 -7.56 -33.96
C ASP A 55 -2.59 -7.38 -33.49
N ARG A 56 -2.81 -7.40 -32.17
CA ARG A 56 -4.09 -7.17 -31.49
C ARG A 56 -3.90 -6.35 -30.22
N PHE A 57 -4.87 -5.49 -29.95
CA PHE A 57 -4.99 -4.70 -28.73
C PHE A 57 -6.41 -4.80 -28.16
N ALA A 58 -6.51 -4.88 -26.83
CA ALA A 58 -7.77 -4.87 -26.11
C ALA A 58 -7.64 -4.14 -24.76
N THR A 59 -8.72 -3.47 -24.37
CA THR A 59 -8.87 -2.83 -23.07
C THR A 59 -9.81 -3.68 -22.21
N LEU A 60 -9.31 -4.15 -21.07
CA LEU A 60 -10.05 -4.94 -20.09
C LEU A 60 -10.45 -4.01 -18.95
N VAL A 61 -11.75 -3.89 -18.71
CA VAL A 61 -12.32 -3.01 -17.68
C VAL A 61 -12.74 -3.86 -16.49
N ASP A 62 -12.28 -3.45 -15.32
CA ASP A 62 -12.41 -4.13 -14.03
C ASP A 62 -11.70 -5.48 -13.90
N GLY A 63 -11.65 -5.94 -12.65
CA GLY A 63 -10.96 -7.17 -12.29
C GLY A 63 -11.57 -8.42 -12.91
N ASP A 64 -12.88 -8.49 -13.12
CA ASP A 64 -13.52 -9.68 -13.70
C ASP A 64 -13.05 -9.93 -15.14
N ALA A 65 -13.08 -8.89 -15.99
CA ALA A 65 -12.61 -9.01 -17.37
C ALA A 65 -11.11 -9.31 -17.43
N TYR A 66 -10.30 -8.65 -16.60
CA TYR A 66 -8.86 -8.88 -16.59
C TYR A 66 -8.48 -10.27 -16.06
N PHE A 67 -8.93 -10.63 -14.87
CA PHE A 67 -8.45 -11.84 -14.18
C PHE A 67 -8.95 -13.13 -14.84
N SER A 68 -10.17 -13.14 -15.38
CA SER A 68 -10.69 -14.28 -16.16
C SER A 68 -9.88 -14.47 -17.45
N THR A 69 -9.66 -13.39 -18.21
CA THR A 69 -8.84 -13.40 -19.44
C THR A 69 -7.40 -13.81 -19.16
N LEU A 70 -6.82 -13.30 -18.06
CA LEU A 70 -5.47 -13.67 -17.63
C LEU A 70 -5.38 -15.15 -17.30
N ARG A 71 -6.37 -15.71 -16.58
CA ARG A 71 -6.40 -17.16 -16.28
C ARG A 71 -6.42 -17.98 -17.56
N ALA A 72 -7.28 -17.64 -18.51
CA ALA A 72 -7.35 -18.30 -19.81
C ALA A 72 -6.03 -18.21 -20.59
N ALA A 73 -5.35 -17.06 -20.53
CA ALA A 73 -4.06 -16.86 -21.17
C ALA A 73 -2.93 -17.69 -20.50
N LEU A 74 -2.91 -17.77 -19.17
CA LEU A 74 -1.93 -18.57 -18.42
C LEU A 74 -2.06 -20.09 -18.72
N LEU A 75 -3.28 -20.56 -19.00
CA LEU A 75 -3.52 -21.92 -19.51
C LEU A 75 -2.89 -22.17 -20.90
N ARG A 76 -2.43 -21.15 -21.61
CA ARG A 76 -1.79 -21.28 -22.93
C ARG A 76 -0.26 -21.10 -22.88
N ALA A 77 0.31 -20.71 -21.73
CA ALA A 77 1.74 -20.45 -21.56
C ALA A 77 2.62 -21.71 -21.75
N ARG A 78 3.68 -21.64 -22.56
CA ARG A 78 4.56 -22.81 -22.84
C ARG A 78 5.99 -22.67 -22.32
N HIS A 79 6.55 -21.46 -22.30
CA HIS A 79 7.97 -21.24 -22.06
C HIS A 79 8.24 -20.33 -20.86
N THR A 80 7.65 -19.13 -20.82
CA THR A 80 7.88 -18.16 -19.77
C THR A 80 6.62 -17.41 -19.38
N VAL A 81 6.43 -17.23 -18.07
CA VAL A 81 5.48 -16.26 -17.52
C VAL A 81 6.25 -15.30 -16.63
N PHE A 82 6.09 -14.00 -16.87
CA PHE A 82 6.56 -12.94 -15.97
C PHE A 82 5.36 -12.30 -15.30
N ILE A 83 5.37 -12.21 -13.97
CA ILE A 83 4.42 -11.46 -13.17
C ILE A 83 5.23 -10.44 -12.38
N VAL A 84 5.01 -9.16 -12.66
CA VAL A 84 5.67 -8.02 -12.03
C VAL A 84 4.58 -7.17 -11.40
N GLY A 85 4.66 -6.90 -10.10
CA GLY A 85 3.62 -6.19 -9.38
C GLY A 85 4.15 -5.39 -8.21
N TRP A 86 3.41 -4.35 -7.82
CA TRP A 86 3.59 -3.72 -6.52
C TRP A 86 3.28 -4.74 -5.41
N ASP A 87 2.24 -5.56 -5.62
CA ASP A 87 1.90 -6.66 -4.74
C ASP A 87 1.38 -7.89 -5.49
N VAL A 88 1.68 -9.08 -4.96
CA VAL A 88 1.23 -10.37 -5.53
C VAL A 88 0.85 -11.32 -4.39
N ASP A 89 -0.43 -11.53 -4.15
CA ASP A 89 -0.92 -12.46 -3.13
C ASP A 89 -1.10 -13.87 -3.72
N SER A 90 -0.31 -14.81 -3.19
CA SER A 90 -0.37 -16.24 -3.53
C SER A 90 -1.75 -16.90 -3.39
N ARG A 91 -2.65 -16.36 -2.55
CA ARG A 91 -3.96 -16.92 -2.25
C ARG A 91 -5.09 -16.32 -3.08
N MET A 92 -4.80 -15.26 -3.84
CA MET A 92 -5.80 -14.60 -4.68
C MET A 92 -6.47 -15.62 -5.62
N GLN A 93 -7.78 -15.51 -5.80
CA GLN A 93 -8.51 -16.25 -6.82
C GLN A 93 -8.77 -15.32 -8.01
N LEU A 94 -8.35 -15.74 -9.20
CA LEU A 94 -8.57 -14.96 -10.43
C LEU A 94 -10.04 -14.96 -10.85
N VAL A 95 -10.77 -16.05 -10.57
CA VAL A 95 -12.19 -16.21 -10.89
C VAL A 95 -12.96 -16.58 -9.62
N PRO A 96 -13.42 -15.60 -8.83
CA PRO A 96 -14.27 -15.84 -7.67
C PRO A 96 -15.54 -16.60 -8.04
N GLY A 97 -15.85 -17.67 -7.29
CA GLY A 97 -16.94 -18.60 -7.61
C GLY A 97 -16.48 -19.85 -8.40
N GLY A 98 -15.22 -19.89 -8.79
CA GLY A 98 -14.54 -21.03 -9.39
C GLY A 98 -14.55 -21.01 -10.92
N ALA A 99 -13.40 -21.30 -11.52
CA ALA A 99 -13.22 -21.28 -12.98
C ALA A 99 -13.77 -22.53 -13.69
N ARG A 100 -13.98 -23.63 -12.96
CA ARG A 100 -14.49 -24.93 -13.46
C ARG A 100 -13.68 -25.52 -14.62
N ASP A 101 -12.39 -25.19 -14.71
CA ASP A 101 -11.46 -25.64 -15.75
C ASP A 101 -10.58 -26.84 -15.31
N GLY A 102 -10.82 -27.38 -14.10
CA GLY A 102 -10.06 -28.48 -13.53
C GLY A 102 -8.73 -28.08 -12.89
N TRP A 103 -8.40 -26.78 -12.82
CA TRP A 103 -7.18 -26.28 -12.21
C TRP A 103 -7.43 -25.66 -10.83
N PRO A 104 -6.42 -25.63 -9.93
CA PRO A 104 -6.57 -25.01 -8.61
C PRO A 104 -7.02 -23.54 -8.68
N GLU A 105 -7.78 -23.09 -7.67
CA GLU A 105 -8.28 -21.71 -7.61
C GLU A 105 -7.28 -20.70 -7.05
N PRO A 106 -6.53 -20.97 -5.95
CA PRO A 106 -5.54 -20.03 -5.44
C PRO A 106 -4.38 -19.84 -6.43
N LEU A 107 -3.97 -18.59 -6.66
CA LEU A 107 -2.99 -18.20 -7.66
C LEU A 107 -1.70 -19.03 -7.60
N ALA A 108 -1.08 -19.17 -6.43
CA ALA A 108 0.16 -19.95 -6.32
C ALA A 108 -0.07 -21.43 -6.63
N ALA A 109 -1.16 -22.03 -6.14
CA ALA A 109 -1.48 -23.43 -6.43
C ALA A 109 -1.75 -23.65 -7.92
N PHE A 110 -2.43 -22.71 -8.57
CA PHE A 110 -2.66 -22.70 -10.02
C PHE A 110 -1.35 -22.67 -10.81
N LEU A 111 -0.47 -21.71 -10.50
CA LEU A 111 0.82 -21.57 -11.16
C LEU A 111 1.73 -22.77 -10.89
N HIS A 112 1.67 -23.36 -9.69
CA HIS A 112 2.36 -24.60 -9.35
C HIS A 112 1.91 -25.77 -10.22
N ALA A 113 0.59 -25.98 -10.33
CA ALA A 113 0.03 -27.00 -11.19
C ALA A 113 0.44 -26.79 -12.66
N LEU A 114 0.40 -25.56 -13.16
CA LEU A 114 0.83 -25.22 -14.52
C LEU A 114 2.30 -25.57 -14.76
N ALA A 115 3.18 -25.15 -13.85
CA ALA A 115 4.62 -25.42 -13.95
C ALA A 115 4.95 -26.91 -13.80
N ALA A 116 4.15 -27.67 -13.05
CA ALA A 116 4.27 -29.12 -12.94
C ALA A 116 3.83 -29.83 -14.24
N ALA A 117 2.70 -29.41 -14.81
CA ALA A 117 2.17 -29.97 -16.06
C ALA A 117 3.05 -29.66 -17.27
N ARG A 118 3.75 -28.51 -17.27
CA ARG A 118 4.57 -28.05 -18.40
C ARG A 118 6.05 -27.98 -18.03
N ARG A 119 6.78 -29.06 -18.27
CA ARG A 119 8.22 -29.18 -17.90
C ARG A 119 9.13 -28.08 -18.46
N ARG A 120 8.77 -27.44 -19.58
CA ARG A 120 9.51 -26.34 -20.21
C ARG A 120 9.11 -24.95 -19.70
N LEU A 121 7.96 -24.82 -19.03
CA LEU A 121 7.46 -23.55 -18.53
C LEU A 121 8.25 -23.10 -17.31
N ARG A 122 8.71 -21.84 -17.33
CA ARG A 122 9.28 -21.14 -16.17
C ARG A 122 8.48 -19.90 -15.83
N ILE A 123 8.12 -19.76 -14.56
CA ILE A 123 7.30 -18.67 -14.04
C ILE A 123 8.18 -17.82 -13.13
N TYR A 124 8.21 -16.52 -13.38
CA TYR A 124 8.99 -15.53 -12.64
C TYR A 124 8.04 -14.53 -12.03
N VAL A 125 8.01 -14.45 -10.70
CA VAL A 125 7.17 -13.54 -9.94
C VAL A 125 8.07 -12.56 -9.21
N LEU A 126 7.92 -11.27 -9.52
CA LEU A 126 8.69 -10.17 -8.93
C LEU A 126 7.71 -9.19 -8.27
N ALA A 127 7.74 -9.14 -6.94
CA ALA A 127 6.92 -8.23 -6.14
C ALA A 127 7.79 -7.17 -5.45
N TRP A 128 7.26 -6.00 -5.11
CA TRP A 128 8.04 -4.96 -4.43
C TRP A 128 8.45 -5.32 -2.98
N ASP A 129 9.72 -5.11 -2.60
CA ASP A 129 10.23 -5.22 -1.21
C ASP A 129 9.91 -3.95 -0.41
N PHE A 130 8.88 -4.02 0.44
CA PHE A 130 8.29 -2.82 1.03
C PHE A 130 8.97 -2.35 2.31
N ALA A 131 8.94 -1.03 2.53
CA ALA A 131 9.17 -0.43 3.84
C ALA A 131 7.94 -0.65 4.74
N MET A 132 8.16 -0.98 6.03
CA MET A 132 7.16 -1.32 7.05
C MET A 132 5.94 -0.36 7.17
N ILE A 133 6.00 0.84 6.59
CA ILE A 133 4.92 1.84 6.56
C ILE A 133 3.66 1.37 5.79
N TYR A 134 3.78 0.45 4.82
CA TYR A 134 2.64 -0.09 4.05
C TYR A 134 2.05 -1.38 4.64
N ALA A 135 2.49 -1.82 5.82
CA ALA A 135 2.08 -3.09 6.44
C ALA A 135 0.59 -3.16 6.87
N LEU A 136 -0.17 -2.07 6.71
CA LEU A 136 -1.63 -2.04 6.98
C LEU A 136 -2.46 -2.22 5.71
N GLU A 137 -1.89 -1.89 4.54
CA GLU A 137 -2.50 -2.09 3.22
C GLU A 137 -2.10 -3.42 2.58
N ARG A 138 -1.11 -4.10 3.17
CA ARG A 138 -0.59 -5.41 2.75
C ARG A 138 -0.66 -6.42 3.91
N ASP A 139 -0.58 -7.70 3.57
CA ASP A 139 -0.44 -8.76 4.56
C ASP A 139 1.03 -8.92 5.05
N TRP A 140 1.25 -9.64 6.14
CA TRP A 140 2.55 -9.70 6.84
C TRP A 140 3.61 -10.49 6.02
N PRO A 141 4.90 -10.06 5.95
CA PRO A 141 5.94 -10.66 5.08
C PRO A 141 6.13 -12.20 5.13
N PRO A 142 5.99 -12.90 6.28
CA PRO A 142 6.07 -14.36 6.38
C PRO A 142 4.95 -15.11 5.64
N VAL A 143 3.78 -14.49 5.42
CA VAL A 143 2.65 -15.13 4.71
C VAL A 143 2.90 -15.15 3.21
N TYR A 144 3.50 -14.09 2.65
CA TYR A 144 3.86 -14.01 1.22
C TYR A 144 4.83 -15.11 0.79
N ARG A 145 5.86 -15.42 1.60
CA ARG A 145 6.86 -16.44 1.23
C ARG A 145 6.36 -17.88 1.43
N ALA A 146 5.42 -18.12 2.33
CA ALA A 146 4.98 -19.48 2.66
C ALA A 146 4.11 -20.12 1.57
N GLY A 147 3.35 -19.31 0.81
CA GLY A 147 2.48 -19.79 -0.28
C GLY A 147 3.21 -20.14 -1.57
N TRP A 148 4.34 -19.48 -1.85
CA TRP A 148 5.22 -19.82 -2.98
C TRP A 148 6.17 -20.95 -2.57
N GLN A 149 5.66 -22.18 -2.56
CA GLN A 149 6.49 -23.35 -2.27
C GLN A 149 7.68 -23.43 -3.24
N ALA A 150 8.79 -24.02 -2.80
CA ALA A 150 9.94 -24.22 -3.68
C ALA A 150 9.59 -25.20 -4.81
N HIS A 151 9.28 -24.69 -6.00
CA HIS A 151 9.06 -25.49 -7.20
C HIS A 151 10.09 -25.10 -8.26
N ARG A 152 10.73 -26.10 -8.90
CA ARG A 152 11.77 -25.87 -9.91
C ARG A 152 11.34 -24.95 -11.05
N GLY A 153 10.04 -24.96 -11.38
CA GLY A 153 9.46 -24.15 -12.46
C GLY A 153 9.04 -22.74 -12.05
N ILE A 154 9.14 -22.36 -10.77
CA ILE A 154 8.69 -21.04 -10.28
C ILE A 154 9.82 -20.35 -9.51
N ALA A 155 10.07 -19.09 -9.83
CA ALA A 155 10.98 -18.23 -9.09
C ALA A 155 10.23 -17.00 -8.57
N PHE A 156 10.09 -16.88 -7.25
CA PHE A 156 9.55 -15.70 -6.58
C PHE A 156 10.67 -14.86 -5.97
N ARG A 157 10.66 -13.55 -6.20
CA ARG A 157 11.65 -12.58 -5.67
C ARG A 157 10.99 -11.27 -5.29
N LEU A 158 11.65 -10.55 -4.38
CA LEU A 158 11.29 -9.19 -4.02
C LEU A 158 12.23 -8.20 -4.74
N ASP A 159 11.71 -7.08 -5.23
CA ASP A 159 12.44 -6.00 -5.90
C ASP A 159 12.63 -4.80 -4.96
N ASP A 160 13.88 -4.49 -4.64
CA ASP A 160 14.32 -3.33 -3.87
C ASP A 160 15.19 -2.37 -4.71
N ALA A 161 15.26 -2.55 -6.04
CA ALA A 161 16.20 -1.88 -6.94
C ALA A 161 15.83 -0.42 -7.30
N HIS A 162 15.45 0.36 -6.29
CA HIS A 162 15.01 1.75 -6.34
C HIS A 162 15.52 2.52 -5.08
N PRO A 163 15.52 3.86 -5.07
CA PRO A 163 16.00 4.62 -3.91
C PRO A 163 15.03 4.48 -2.72
N ARG A 164 15.52 4.75 -1.51
CA ARG A 164 14.70 4.75 -0.30
C ARG A 164 13.57 5.77 -0.42
N GLY A 165 12.36 5.38 0.00
CA GLY A 165 11.16 6.21 -0.11
C GLY A 165 10.43 6.13 -1.45
N ALA A 166 11.03 5.54 -2.48
CA ALA A 166 10.34 5.14 -3.71
C ALA A 166 9.71 3.75 -3.59
N SER A 167 8.83 3.40 -4.53
CA SER A 167 8.24 2.07 -4.68
C SER A 167 8.44 1.51 -6.09
N HIS A 168 8.42 0.18 -6.19
CA HIS A 168 8.20 -0.50 -7.46
C HIS A 168 6.71 -0.64 -7.71
N HIS A 169 6.18 0.05 -8.73
CA HIS A 169 4.73 0.20 -8.91
C HIS A 169 4.19 -0.28 -10.27
N GLN A 170 5.03 -0.91 -11.10
CA GLN A 170 4.59 -1.50 -12.38
C GLN A 170 3.74 -2.75 -12.13
N LYS A 171 2.62 -2.90 -12.85
CA LYS A 171 1.82 -4.14 -12.89
C LYS A 171 1.83 -4.72 -14.30
N LEU A 172 2.67 -5.72 -14.50
CA LEU A 172 2.93 -6.34 -15.81
C LEU A 172 2.75 -7.85 -15.71
N VAL A 173 2.03 -8.44 -16.67
CA VAL A 173 2.10 -9.88 -16.91
C VAL A 173 2.52 -10.12 -18.35
N VAL A 174 3.51 -11.00 -18.58
CA VAL A 174 3.97 -11.35 -19.93
C VAL A 174 4.03 -12.85 -20.09
N ILE A 175 3.41 -13.37 -21.14
CA ILE A 175 3.35 -14.78 -21.47
C ILE A 175 4.12 -15.00 -22.77
N ASP A 176 5.17 -15.82 -22.70
CA ASP A 176 6.02 -16.27 -23.80
C ASP A 176 6.65 -15.16 -24.68
N ASP A 177 6.75 -13.92 -24.20
CA ASP A 177 7.09 -12.74 -25.03
C ASP A 177 6.12 -12.55 -26.22
N ARG A 178 4.91 -13.10 -26.13
CA ARG A 178 3.88 -13.06 -27.19
C ARG A 178 2.59 -12.38 -26.76
N LEU A 179 2.27 -12.37 -25.47
CA LEU A 179 1.11 -11.65 -24.94
C LEU A 179 1.52 -10.91 -23.67
N ALA A 180 1.07 -9.67 -23.53
CA ALA A 180 1.33 -8.84 -22.35
C ALA A 180 0.05 -8.18 -21.83
N PHE A 181 0.04 -7.96 -20.51
CA PHE A 181 -0.96 -7.20 -19.79
C PHE A 181 -0.27 -6.07 -19.02
N VAL A 182 -0.74 -4.84 -19.15
CA VAL A 182 -0.18 -3.64 -18.47
C VAL A 182 -1.30 -2.71 -18.03
N GLY A 183 -1.29 -2.23 -16.78
CA GLY A 183 -2.34 -1.36 -16.27
C GLY A 183 -2.26 -1.16 -14.76
N GLY A 184 -3.41 -0.91 -14.13
CA GLY A 184 -3.51 -0.59 -12.70
C GLY A 184 -3.67 -1.79 -11.77
N LEU A 185 -4.03 -2.97 -12.29
CA LEU A 185 -4.43 -4.12 -11.47
C LEU A 185 -3.25 -5.00 -11.04
N ASP A 186 -2.98 -5.02 -9.73
CA ASP A 186 -2.12 -6.00 -9.08
C ASP A 186 -2.85 -7.36 -8.89
N LEU A 187 -2.09 -8.46 -8.88
CA LEU A 187 -2.62 -9.79 -8.56
C LEU A 187 -2.70 -9.98 -7.04
N THR A 188 -3.56 -9.20 -6.38
CA THR A 188 -3.70 -9.19 -4.92
C THR A 188 -5.15 -9.01 -4.47
N ARG A 189 -5.35 -8.98 -3.14
CA ARG A 189 -6.65 -8.90 -2.48
C ARG A 189 -7.48 -7.69 -2.91
N ALA A 190 -8.81 -7.82 -2.90
CA ALA A 190 -9.75 -6.70 -3.07
C ALA A 190 -9.60 -5.90 -4.39
N ARG A 191 -9.23 -6.57 -5.49
CA ARG A 191 -9.15 -5.98 -6.83
C ARG A 191 -10.20 -6.52 -7.82
N TRP A 192 -10.83 -7.66 -7.51
CA TRP A 192 -11.85 -8.23 -8.39
C TRP A 192 -13.17 -7.48 -8.22
N ASP A 193 -13.78 -7.09 -9.33
CA ASP A 193 -15.14 -6.55 -9.40
C ASP A 193 -15.64 -6.69 -10.84
N THR A 194 -16.95 -6.51 -11.02
CA THR A 194 -17.58 -6.43 -12.35
C THR A 194 -17.94 -4.99 -12.67
N SER A 195 -18.10 -4.67 -13.95
CA SER A 195 -18.54 -3.34 -14.41
C SER A 195 -19.97 -3.00 -13.96
N ALA A 196 -20.71 -3.91 -13.32
CA ALA A 196 -21.97 -3.56 -12.67
C ALA A 196 -21.76 -2.78 -11.36
N HIS A 197 -20.62 -2.99 -10.68
CA HIS A 197 -20.31 -2.46 -9.35
C HIS A 197 -21.47 -2.58 -8.33
N ALA A 198 -22.31 -3.62 -8.49
CA ALA A 198 -23.50 -3.84 -7.69
C ALA A 198 -23.14 -3.81 -6.20
N ALA A 199 -23.85 -3.05 -5.38
CA ALA A 199 -23.46 -2.79 -3.98
C ALA A 199 -23.33 -4.06 -3.13
N ASP A 200 -24.12 -5.08 -3.44
CA ASP A 200 -24.29 -6.33 -2.71
C ASP A 200 -23.64 -7.56 -3.39
N GLU A 201 -22.74 -7.36 -4.37
CA GLU A 201 -22.06 -8.44 -5.08
C GLU A 201 -21.40 -9.46 -4.12
N PRO A 202 -21.95 -10.69 -4.00
CA PRO A 202 -21.52 -11.63 -2.97
C PRO A 202 -20.12 -12.21 -3.20
N ARG A 203 -19.61 -12.13 -4.44
CA ARG A 203 -18.27 -12.61 -4.82
C ARG A 203 -17.14 -11.67 -4.40
N ARG A 204 -17.42 -10.40 -4.07
CA ARG A 204 -16.40 -9.45 -3.57
C ARG A 204 -15.99 -9.77 -2.14
N ARG A 205 -15.13 -10.78 -2.01
CA ARG A 205 -14.54 -11.22 -0.75
C ARG A 205 -13.03 -11.41 -0.89
N ASP A 206 -12.28 -10.98 0.11
CA ASP A 206 -10.85 -11.26 0.16
C ASP A 206 -10.59 -12.75 0.45
N GLN A 207 -9.32 -13.15 0.41
CA GLN A 207 -8.87 -14.50 0.70
C GLN A 207 -9.15 -14.98 2.13
N ASN A 208 -9.55 -14.09 3.04
CA ASN A 208 -10.00 -14.42 4.40
C ASN A 208 -11.53 -14.44 4.52
N GLY A 209 -12.25 -14.24 3.41
CA GLY A 209 -13.71 -14.19 3.35
C GLY A 209 -14.32 -12.83 3.73
N ALA A 210 -13.50 -11.81 4.01
CA ALA A 210 -13.98 -10.49 4.38
C ALA A 210 -14.53 -9.76 3.15
N PRO A 211 -15.75 -9.21 3.21
CA PRO A 211 -16.32 -8.44 2.09
C PRO A 211 -15.56 -7.14 1.89
N TYR A 212 -15.50 -6.65 0.65
CA TYR A 212 -14.94 -5.34 0.30
C TYR A 212 -15.84 -4.58 -0.70
N GLY A 213 -15.68 -3.26 -0.75
CA GLY A 213 -16.47 -2.37 -1.60
C GLY A 213 -16.13 -2.48 -3.09
N PRO A 214 -16.91 -1.86 -3.98
CA PRO A 214 -16.65 -1.91 -5.42
C PRO A 214 -15.30 -1.29 -5.79
N PHE A 215 -14.68 -1.81 -6.84
CA PHE A 215 -13.34 -1.45 -7.28
C PHE A 215 -13.30 -1.33 -8.79
N HIS A 216 -12.89 -0.17 -9.29
CA HIS A 216 -12.82 0.12 -10.72
C HIS A 216 -11.38 0.33 -11.17
N ASP A 217 -10.98 -0.35 -12.25
CA ASP A 217 -9.63 -0.23 -12.82
C ASP A 217 -9.60 -0.71 -14.28
N VAL A 218 -8.49 -0.45 -14.99
CA VAL A 218 -8.33 -0.79 -16.40
C VAL A 218 -6.97 -1.43 -16.67
N GLN A 219 -6.97 -2.46 -17.51
CA GLN A 219 -5.77 -3.15 -17.98
C GLN A 219 -5.75 -3.20 -19.52
N ALA A 220 -4.60 -2.90 -20.13
CA ALA A 220 -4.36 -3.12 -21.54
C ALA A 220 -3.81 -4.53 -21.77
N MET A 221 -4.31 -5.21 -22.80
CA MET A 221 -3.86 -6.51 -23.28
C MET A 221 -3.44 -6.39 -24.75
N PHE A 222 -2.24 -6.89 -25.09
CA PHE A 222 -1.71 -6.80 -26.45
C PHE A 222 -0.66 -7.87 -26.73
N ASP A 223 -0.46 -8.19 -28.00
CA ASP A 223 0.53 -9.16 -28.48
C ASP A 223 1.64 -8.50 -29.32
N GLY A 224 2.21 -9.25 -30.28
CA GLY A 224 3.22 -8.74 -31.21
C GLY A 224 4.59 -8.40 -30.61
N GLU A 225 5.24 -7.39 -31.18
CA GLU A 225 6.54 -6.90 -30.74
C GLU A 225 6.46 -6.06 -29.46
N ALA A 226 5.32 -5.41 -29.24
CA ALA A 226 5.02 -4.66 -28.03
C ALA A 226 5.03 -5.59 -26.81
N ALA A 227 4.41 -6.76 -26.88
CA ALA A 227 4.46 -7.76 -25.81
C ALA A 227 5.90 -8.23 -25.51
N ALA A 228 6.70 -8.45 -26.56
CA ALA A 228 8.11 -8.80 -26.42
C ALA A 228 8.93 -7.66 -25.76
N ALA A 229 8.58 -6.39 -25.97
CA ALA A 229 9.20 -5.25 -25.32
C ALA A 229 8.93 -5.23 -23.80
N ILE A 230 7.69 -5.51 -23.39
CA ILE A 230 7.37 -5.67 -21.96
C ILE A 230 8.13 -6.86 -21.36
N GLY A 231 8.28 -7.96 -22.11
CA GLY A 231 9.12 -9.09 -21.72
C GLY A 231 10.59 -8.71 -21.50
N ARG A 232 11.16 -7.82 -22.32
CA ARG A 232 12.51 -7.27 -22.11
C ARG A 232 12.58 -6.44 -20.84
N GLN A 233 11.59 -5.59 -20.58
CA GLN A 233 11.51 -4.79 -19.36
C GLN A 233 11.42 -5.67 -18.10
N ALA A 234 10.59 -6.72 -18.11
CA ALA A 234 10.47 -7.66 -16.99
C ALA A 234 11.82 -8.35 -16.69
N ARG A 235 12.58 -8.74 -17.71
CA ARG A 235 13.92 -9.32 -17.54
C ARG A 235 14.96 -8.29 -17.08
N ALA A 236 14.90 -7.07 -17.60
CA ALA A 236 15.79 -5.99 -17.17
C ALA A 236 15.58 -5.68 -15.69
N ARG A 237 14.32 -5.63 -15.24
CA ARG A 237 13.94 -5.53 -13.82
C ARG A 237 14.46 -6.68 -12.99
N TRP A 238 14.20 -7.91 -13.42
CA TRP A 238 14.69 -9.11 -12.72
C TRP A 238 16.21 -9.08 -12.54
N LEU A 239 16.95 -8.71 -13.59
CA LEU A 239 18.40 -8.55 -13.52
C LEU A 239 18.81 -7.48 -12.49
N ARG A 240 18.10 -6.34 -12.45
CA ARG A 240 18.36 -5.25 -11.49
C ARG A 240 18.11 -5.69 -10.05
N ALA A 241 17.02 -6.39 -9.78
CA ALA A 241 16.64 -6.86 -8.46
C ALA A 241 17.52 -8.03 -7.97
N CYS A 242 17.84 -8.98 -8.86
CA CYS A 242 18.47 -10.25 -8.47
C CYS A 242 19.97 -10.33 -8.80
N GLY A 243 20.51 -9.41 -9.59
CA GLY A 243 21.89 -9.44 -10.07
C GLY A 243 22.21 -10.60 -11.04
N ARG A 244 21.20 -11.36 -11.48
CA ARG A 244 21.36 -12.52 -12.36
C ARG A 244 20.45 -12.43 -13.57
N PRO A 245 20.98 -12.60 -14.80
CA PRO A 245 20.15 -12.60 -15.99
C PRO A 245 19.33 -13.88 -16.07
N ILE A 246 18.13 -13.78 -16.65
CA ILE A 246 17.33 -14.95 -17.01
C ILE A 246 17.79 -15.43 -18.39
N ALA A 247 18.22 -16.69 -18.46
CA ALA A 247 18.72 -17.29 -19.70
C ALA A 247 17.59 -17.58 -20.72
N ILE A 248 16.37 -17.82 -20.27
CA ILE A 248 15.26 -18.23 -21.12
C ILE A 248 14.64 -17.03 -21.82
N ARG A 249 14.58 -17.13 -23.15
CA ARG A 249 14.08 -16.12 -24.07
C ARG A 249 13.05 -16.77 -24.98
N ALA A 250 11.78 -16.71 -24.60
CA ALA A 250 10.69 -17.42 -25.28
C ALA A 250 10.56 -17.01 -26.75
N HIS A 251 10.80 -15.73 -27.08
CA HIS A 251 10.82 -15.27 -28.47
C HIS A 251 11.80 -16.02 -29.39
N ARG A 252 12.85 -16.68 -28.87
CA ARG A 252 13.79 -17.50 -29.65
C ARG A 252 13.21 -18.85 -30.08
N HIS A 253 12.04 -19.22 -29.57
CA HIS A 253 11.33 -20.45 -29.94
C HIS A 253 10.27 -20.24 -31.03
N ARG A 254 10.06 -18.98 -31.49
CA ARG A 254 9.12 -18.66 -32.59
C ARG A 254 9.47 -19.42 -33.88
N GLY A 255 8.44 -19.89 -34.57
CA GLY A 255 8.56 -20.61 -35.86
C GLY A 255 8.95 -22.09 -35.73
N ARG A 256 8.92 -22.65 -34.52
CA ARG A 256 9.00 -24.10 -34.32
C ARG A 256 7.60 -24.71 -34.44
N PRO A 257 7.43 -25.89 -35.06
CA PRO A 257 6.12 -26.53 -35.22
C PRO A 257 5.36 -26.72 -33.89
N ASP A 258 6.08 -26.96 -32.79
CA ASP A 258 5.50 -27.13 -31.45
C ASP A 258 5.07 -25.81 -30.77
N ASP A 259 5.32 -24.64 -31.38
CA ASP A 259 5.12 -23.30 -30.80
C ASP A 259 4.20 -22.38 -31.64
N ASP A 260 3.40 -22.98 -32.53
CA ASP A 260 2.45 -22.28 -33.43
C ASP A 260 1.11 -21.92 -32.77
N GLU A 261 0.90 -22.33 -31.52
CA GLU A 261 -0.35 -22.06 -30.81
C GLU A 261 -0.41 -20.59 -30.35
N ASP A 262 -1.52 -19.92 -30.67
CA ASP A 262 -1.80 -18.53 -30.28
C ASP A 262 -1.88 -18.38 -28.74
N ARG A 263 -1.36 -17.29 -28.18
CA ARG A 263 -1.37 -17.03 -26.73
C ARG A 263 -2.55 -16.14 -26.33
N TRP A 264 -3.18 -15.48 -27.29
CA TRP A 264 -4.45 -14.80 -27.11
C TRP A 264 -5.56 -15.82 -26.79
N PRO A 265 -6.33 -15.66 -25.71
CA PRO A 265 -7.47 -16.52 -25.44
C PRO A 265 -8.52 -16.40 -26.55
N PRO A 266 -9.08 -17.51 -27.09
CA PRO A 266 -10.02 -17.48 -28.22
C PRO A 266 -11.24 -16.57 -27.99
N ASP A 267 -11.76 -16.54 -26.77
CA ASP A 267 -12.96 -15.76 -26.43
C ASP A 267 -12.63 -14.34 -25.95
N ALA A 268 -11.35 -13.96 -25.90
CA ALA A 268 -10.95 -12.61 -25.49
C ALA A 268 -11.21 -11.60 -26.61
N ARG A 269 -11.97 -10.54 -26.27
CA ARG A 269 -12.28 -9.43 -27.16
C ARG A 269 -11.00 -8.82 -27.75
N VAL A 270 -11.06 -8.47 -29.04
CA VAL A 270 -10.07 -7.63 -29.72
C VAL A 270 -10.74 -6.30 -30.03
N ASP A 271 -10.15 -5.19 -29.58
CA ASP A 271 -10.68 -3.85 -29.84
C ASP A 271 -10.18 -3.32 -31.19
N VAL A 272 -8.92 -3.59 -31.52
CA VAL A 272 -8.29 -3.17 -32.78
C VAL A 272 -7.08 -4.06 -33.09
N CYS A 273 -6.88 -4.38 -34.37
CA CYS A 273 -5.70 -5.11 -34.87
C CYS A 273 -4.63 -4.18 -35.44
N ASP A 274 -3.41 -4.67 -35.62
CA ASP A 274 -2.34 -4.02 -36.40
C ASP A 274 -2.10 -2.56 -36.00
N VAL A 275 -1.62 -2.36 -34.78
CA VAL A 275 -1.44 -1.02 -34.18
C VAL A 275 -0.02 -0.79 -33.71
N GLN A 276 0.36 0.49 -33.62
CA GLN A 276 1.60 0.93 -32.99
C GLN A 276 1.34 1.39 -31.56
N LEU A 277 2.07 0.81 -30.62
CA LEU A 277 1.99 1.13 -29.19
C LEU A 277 3.27 1.84 -28.73
N GLY A 278 3.10 3.01 -28.14
CA GLY A 278 4.15 3.67 -27.37
C GLY A 278 4.26 3.04 -25.98
N ILE A 279 5.47 2.77 -25.53
CA ILE A 279 5.74 2.24 -24.19
C ILE A 279 6.58 3.25 -23.44
N ALA A 280 6.06 3.79 -22.34
CA ALA A 280 6.72 4.81 -21.54
C ALA A 280 6.96 4.33 -20.12
N TYR A 281 8.09 4.74 -19.53
CA TYR A 281 8.45 4.40 -18.16
C TYR A 281 8.70 5.63 -17.29
N THR A 282 8.44 5.47 -15.99
CA THR A 282 9.08 6.30 -14.96
C THR A 282 10.10 5.43 -14.24
N ALA A 283 11.31 5.95 -14.02
CA ALA A 283 12.26 5.37 -13.09
C ALA A 283 13.09 6.49 -12.44
N PRO A 284 13.24 6.50 -11.11
CA PRO A 284 14.07 7.50 -10.44
C PRO A 284 15.55 7.23 -10.69
N ARG A 285 16.38 8.25 -10.47
CA ARG A 285 17.83 8.07 -10.38
C ARG A 285 18.15 7.07 -9.26
N HIS A 286 18.88 6.00 -9.60
CA HIS A 286 19.28 4.98 -8.62
C HIS A 286 20.57 4.29 -9.01
N ARG A 287 21.58 4.39 -8.12
CA ARG A 287 22.97 4.01 -8.41
C ARG A 287 23.46 4.82 -9.63
N ASP A 288 24.20 4.21 -10.55
CA ASP A 288 24.77 4.89 -11.73
C ASP A 288 23.79 5.07 -12.89
N ARG A 289 22.48 5.09 -12.63
CA ARG A 289 21.43 5.17 -13.66
C ARG A 289 20.73 6.51 -13.62
N GLU A 290 20.68 7.16 -14.78
CA GLU A 290 19.89 8.37 -14.99
C GLU A 290 18.38 8.12 -14.84
N PRO A 291 17.62 9.13 -14.38
CA PRO A 291 16.19 9.02 -14.25
C PRO A 291 15.54 8.91 -15.64
N VAL A 292 14.45 8.16 -15.71
CA VAL A 292 13.59 8.04 -16.89
C VAL A 292 12.28 8.74 -16.56
N LEU A 293 11.93 9.77 -17.33
CA LEU A 293 10.77 10.65 -17.09
C LEU A 293 9.78 10.65 -18.27
N GLN A 294 9.72 9.55 -19.01
CA GLN A 294 8.94 9.45 -20.25
C GLN A 294 7.43 9.58 -19.98
N VAL A 295 6.92 8.95 -18.92
CA VAL A 295 5.49 9.06 -18.55
C VAL A 295 5.11 10.51 -18.22
N ARG A 296 5.97 11.23 -17.50
CA ARG A 296 5.76 12.65 -17.22
C ARG A 296 5.63 13.46 -18.51
N ALA A 297 6.57 13.27 -19.45
CA ALA A 297 6.54 13.95 -20.74
C ALA A 297 5.30 13.56 -21.58
N LEU A 298 4.91 12.28 -21.55
CA LEU A 298 3.73 11.77 -22.24
C LEU A 298 2.43 12.39 -21.74
N ILE A 299 2.26 12.49 -20.42
CA ILE A 299 1.10 13.15 -19.81
C ILE A 299 1.07 14.63 -20.16
N GLU A 300 2.21 15.32 -20.08
CA GLU A 300 2.29 16.73 -20.47
C GLU A 300 1.90 16.94 -21.93
N ASP A 301 2.46 16.14 -22.85
CA ASP A 301 2.15 16.22 -24.28
C ASP A 301 0.68 15.90 -24.57
N ALA A 302 0.12 14.88 -23.90
CA ALA A 302 -1.28 14.50 -24.00
C ALA A 302 -2.21 15.65 -23.60
N ILE A 303 -1.93 16.31 -22.47
CA ILE A 303 -2.71 17.48 -22.02
C ILE A 303 -2.56 18.63 -23.01
N ARG A 304 -1.35 18.91 -23.49
CA ARG A 304 -1.10 20.00 -24.44
C ARG A 304 -1.75 19.77 -25.79
N ALA A 305 -1.80 18.52 -26.25
CA ALA A 305 -2.38 18.14 -27.53
C ALA A 305 -3.91 18.24 -27.54
N ALA A 306 -4.57 18.05 -26.40
CA ALA A 306 -6.02 18.03 -26.28
C ALA A 306 -6.69 19.35 -26.77
N ARG A 307 -7.66 19.22 -27.68
CA ARG A 307 -8.43 20.32 -28.29
C ARG A 307 -9.93 20.22 -28.04
N ARG A 308 -10.50 19.01 -28.01
CA ARG A 308 -11.95 18.79 -27.88
C ARG A 308 -12.29 18.20 -26.52
N HIS A 309 -11.71 17.07 -26.15
CA HIS A 309 -12.01 16.34 -24.93
C HIS A 309 -10.75 15.67 -24.36
N LEU A 310 -10.52 15.90 -23.07
CA LEU A 310 -9.57 15.19 -22.26
C LEU A 310 -10.34 14.45 -21.15
N TYR A 311 -10.52 13.14 -21.33
CA TYR A 311 -11.13 12.27 -20.34
C TYR A 311 -10.04 11.58 -19.53
N ILE A 312 -10.06 11.72 -18.20
CA ILE A 312 -9.08 11.14 -17.29
C ILE A 312 -9.81 10.32 -16.24
N GLU A 313 -9.30 9.13 -15.96
CA GLU A 313 -9.61 8.41 -14.74
C GLU A 313 -8.32 8.18 -13.94
N ASN A 314 -8.30 8.64 -12.69
CA ASN A 314 -7.10 8.49 -11.88
C ASN A 314 -7.36 8.37 -10.37
N GLN A 315 -6.66 7.42 -9.74
CA GLN A 315 -6.68 7.25 -8.28
C GLN A 315 -6.21 8.50 -7.52
N TYR A 316 -5.14 9.16 -8.01
CA TYR A 316 -4.61 10.37 -7.40
C TYR A 316 -4.50 11.49 -8.43
N PHE A 317 -4.91 12.69 -8.03
CA PHE A 317 -4.92 13.87 -8.88
C PHE A 317 -4.34 15.06 -8.12
N THR A 318 -3.00 15.10 -8.08
CA THR A 318 -2.20 15.94 -7.17
C THR A 318 -0.90 16.46 -7.78
N ALA A 319 -0.48 15.96 -8.95
CA ALA A 319 0.81 16.30 -9.57
C ALA A 319 0.91 17.76 -9.99
N ALA A 320 2.05 18.39 -9.70
CA ALA A 320 2.31 19.79 -10.04
C ALA A 320 2.31 20.03 -11.56
N VAL A 321 2.95 19.14 -12.34
CA VAL A 321 3.00 19.23 -13.81
C VAL A 321 1.59 19.16 -14.44
N VAL A 322 0.70 18.37 -13.85
CA VAL A 322 -0.70 18.23 -14.31
C VAL A 322 -1.47 19.50 -13.99
N ARG A 323 -1.35 20.04 -12.77
CA ARG A 323 -1.93 21.33 -12.37
C ARG A 323 -1.53 22.44 -13.34
N GLU A 324 -0.24 22.60 -13.58
CA GLU A 324 0.30 23.68 -14.42
C GLU A 324 -0.17 23.56 -15.88
N THR A 325 -0.07 22.36 -16.45
CA THR A 325 -0.41 22.15 -17.86
C THR A 325 -1.91 22.26 -18.09
N LEU A 326 -2.75 21.72 -17.19
CA LEU A 326 -4.21 21.86 -17.28
C LEU A 326 -4.67 23.29 -17.05
N SER A 327 -4.12 24.01 -16.05
CA SER A 327 -4.45 25.42 -15.85
C SER A 327 -4.18 26.25 -17.10
N ALA A 328 -3.05 26.02 -17.77
CA ALA A 328 -2.73 26.69 -19.02
C ALA A 328 -3.74 26.36 -20.15
N ARG A 329 -4.17 25.10 -20.28
CA ARG A 329 -5.15 24.69 -21.29
C ARG A 329 -6.57 25.18 -20.98
N LEU A 330 -6.97 25.22 -19.71
CA LEU A 330 -8.29 25.71 -19.28
C LEU A 330 -8.42 27.23 -19.42
N ALA A 331 -7.31 27.97 -19.31
CA ALA A 331 -7.27 29.41 -19.54
C ALA A 331 -7.30 29.79 -21.04
N ASP A 332 -7.03 28.83 -21.94
CA ASP A 332 -7.03 29.03 -23.39
C ASP A 332 -8.45 28.96 -23.96
N ALA A 333 -8.80 29.92 -24.82
CA ALA A 333 -10.08 29.96 -25.53
C ALA A 333 -10.28 28.74 -26.45
N ASP A 334 -9.20 28.13 -26.94
CA ASP A 334 -9.21 26.89 -27.73
C ASP A 334 -8.80 25.66 -26.90
N GLY A 335 -8.94 25.74 -25.57
CA GLY A 335 -8.84 24.63 -24.61
C GLY A 335 -9.90 23.53 -24.78
N PRO A 336 -9.60 22.28 -24.38
CA PRO A 336 -10.55 21.17 -24.43
C PRO A 336 -11.57 21.23 -23.29
N ASP A 337 -12.64 20.43 -23.40
CA ASP A 337 -13.34 19.96 -22.22
C ASP A 337 -12.47 18.98 -21.44
N VAL A 338 -12.38 19.17 -20.12
CA VAL A 338 -11.62 18.30 -19.23
C VAL A 338 -12.58 17.61 -18.27
N THR A 339 -12.64 16.29 -18.34
CA THR A 339 -13.42 15.45 -17.42
C THR A 339 -12.45 14.58 -16.63
N VAL A 340 -12.47 14.67 -15.32
CA VAL A 340 -11.64 13.85 -14.42
C VAL A 340 -12.54 13.03 -13.52
N VAL A 341 -12.44 11.70 -13.61
CA VAL A 341 -13.09 10.75 -12.70
C VAL A 341 -12.07 10.30 -11.66
N ALA A 342 -12.37 10.53 -10.39
CA ALA A 342 -11.50 10.26 -9.26
C ALA A 342 -12.26 9.55 -8.13
N PRO A 343 -11.58 8.86 -7.20
CA PRO A 343 -12.25 8.22 -6.09
C PRO A 343 -12.86 9.29 -5.15
N ARG A 344 -14.05 9.05 -4.61
CA ARG A 344 -14.70 9.99 -3.67
C ARG A 344 -13.83 10.20 -2.43
N VAL A 345 -13.47 9.09 -1.78
CA VAL A 345 -12.59 9.06 -0.60
C VAL A 345 -11.27 8.38 -0.93
N GLN A 346 -10.20 8.73 -0.21
CA GLN A 346 -8.92 8.06 -0.37
C GLN A 346 -8.77 6.93 0.65
N SER A 347 -8.15 5.82 0.24
CA SER A 347 -7.93 4.69 1.13
C SER A 347 -6.90 5.04 2.21
N GLY A 348 -7.34 5.02 3.48
CA GLY A 348 -6.48 5.24 4.64
C GLY A 348 -6.47 6.69 5.13
N TRP A 349 -6.54 6.84 6.46
CA TRP A 349 -6.64 8.14 7.14
C TRP A 349 -5.46 9.08 6.82
N LEU A 350 -4.25 8.55 6.63
CA LEU A 350 -3.05 9.34 6.38
C LEU A 350 -3.07 9.89 4.95
N GLN A 351 -3.45 9.06 3.98
CA GLN A 351 -3.64 9.47 2.58
C GLN A 351 -4.74 10.52 2.49
N GLU A 352 -5.88 10.30 3.14
CA GLU A 352 -6.97 11.28 3.18
C GLU A 352 -6.51 12.63 3.75
N ALA A 353 -5.78 12.62 4.87
CA ALA A 353 -5.28 13.83 5.51
C ALA A 353 -4.21 14.61 4.72
N THR A 354 -3.52 13.98 3.76
CA THR A 354 -2.47 14.66 2.96
C THR A 354 -2.79 14.77 1.48
N MET A 355 -3.04 13.64 0.82
CA MET A 355 -3.36 13.61 -0.60
C MET A 355 -4.75 14.21 -0.88
N GLY A 356 -5.68 14.15 0.09
CA GLY A 356 -6.97 14.85 0.01
C GLY A 356 -6.80 16.37 -0.04
N VAL A 357 -5.92 16.91 0.81
CA VAL A 357 -5.56 18.34 0.83
C VAL A 357 -4.88 18.77 -0.48
N LEU A 358 -3.92 17.98 -0.97
CA LEU A 358 -3.25 18.28 -2.25
C LEU A 358 -4.24 18.28 -3.43
N ARG A 359 -5.19 17.32 -3.45
CA ARG A 359 -6.22 17.25 -4.49
C ARG A 359 -7.13 18.47 -4.44
N ALA A 360 -7.54 18.89 -3.24
CA ALA A 360 -8.36 20.07 -3.06
C ALA A 360 -7.67 21.36 -3.52
N ARG A 361 -6.38 21.55 -3.18
CA ARG A 361 -5.58 22.69 -3.65
C ARG A 361 -5.44 22.69 -5.18
N LEU A 362 -5.18 21.53 -5.78
CA LEU A 362 -5.11 21.39 -7.23
C LEU A 362 -6.47 21.71 -7.87
N HIS A 363 -7.57 21.15 -7.35
CA HIS A 363 -8.93 21.39 -7.83
C HIS A 363 -9.28 22.89 -7.81
N ALA A 364 -9.07 23.58 -6.69
CA ALA A 364 -9.32 25.02 -6.57
C ALA A 364 -8.49 25.85 -7.58
N THR A 365 -7.25 25.43 -7.86
CA THR A 365 -6.40 26.07 -8.88
C THR A 365 -6.96 25.88 -10.29
N LEU A 366 -7.49 24.70 -10.61
CA LEU A 366 -8.09 24.43 -11.91
C LEU A 366 -9.42 25.17 -12.09
N GLU A 367 -10.28 25.21 -11.06
CA GLU A 367 -11.51 26.00 -11.10
C GLU A 367 -11.23 27.48 -11.31
N SER A 368 -10.21 28.02 -10.62
CA SER A 368 -9.81 29.43 -10.78
C SER A 368 -9.24 29.72 -12.18
N ALA A 369 -8.64 28.73 -12.83
CA ALA A 369 -8.08 28.86 -14.18
C ALA A 369 -9.13 28.67 -15.29
N ASP A 370 -10.23 27.97 -15.00
CA ASP A 370 -11.28 27.62 -15.95
C ASP A 370 -12.23 28.79 -16.25
N ARG A 371 -11.80 29.67 -17.16
CA ARG A 371 -12.58 30.84 -17.59
C ARG A 371 -13.82 30.49 -18.42
N PHE A 372 -13.91 29.25 -18.93
CA PHE A 372 -14.90 28.85 -19.94
C PHE A 372 -15.80 27.69 -19.49
N GLY A 373 -15.77 27.33 -18.20
CA GLY A 373 -16.60 26.28 -17.60
C GLY A 373 -16.36 24.87 -18.17
N ARG A 374 -15.13 24.58 -18.58
CA ARG A 374 -14.70 23.36 -19.29
C ARG A 374 -14.23 22.23 -18.37
N TYR A 375 -14.07 22.46 -17.08
CA TYR A 375 -13.54 21.46 -16.15
C TYR A 375 -14.65 20.79 -15.34
N ARG A 376 -14.56 19.46 -15.20
CA ARG A 376 -15.40 18.65 -14.31
C ARG A 376 -14.53 17.68 -13.53
N LEU A 377 -14.64 17.71 -12.20
CA LEU A 377 -14.13 16.67 -11.31
C LEU A 377 -15.29 15.85 -10.78
N LEU A 378 -15.30 14.55 -11.09
CA LEU A 378 -16.42 13.64 -10.89
C LEU A 378 -15.99 12.38 -10.14
N TYR A 379 -16.96 11.67 -9.56
CA TYR A 379 -16.78 10.33 -9.00
C TYR A 379 -17.97 9.42 -9.35
N PRO A 380 -17.77 8.10 -9.51
CA PRO A 380 -18.86 7.18 -9.80
C PRO A 380 -19.74 6.95 -8.56
N HIS A 381 -21.05 7.00 -8.77
CA HIS A 381 -22.06 6.68 -7.79
C HIS A 381 -22.90 5.48 -8.26
N VAL A 382 -23.16 4.56 -7.33
CA VAL A 382 -24.05 3.41 -7.52
C VAL A 382 -24.99 3.37 -6.32
N ASP A 383 -26.27 3.11 -6.58
CA ASP A 383 -27.29 2.99 -5.54
C ASP A 383 -26.98 1.82 -4.59
N GLY A 384 -27.45 1.93 -3.34
CA GLY A 384 -27.30 0.87 -2.34
C GLY A 384 -25.93 0.83 -1.66
N LEU A 385 -24.95 1.65 -2.07
CA LEU A 385 -23.63 1.70 -1.42
C LEU A 385 -23.62 2.36 -0.04
N GLY A 386 -24.67 3.09 0.35
CA GLY A 386 -24.70 3.87 1.59
C GLY A 386 -23.54 4.87 1.64
N GLU A 387 -22.70 4.78 2.68
CA GLU A 387 -21.47 5.57 2.85
C GLU A 387 -20.28 5.04 2.03
N GLY A 388 -20.44 3.97 1.24
CA GLY A 388 -19.42 3.43 0.35
C GLY A 388 -19.20 4.28 -0.91
N CYS A 389 -18.22 3.88 -1.72
CA CYS A 389 -18.04 4.40 -3.08
C CYS A 389 -17.37 3.35 -3.95
N VAL A 390 -17.49 3.50 -5.27
CA VAL A 390 -16.63 2.80 -6.21
C VAL A 390 -15.22 3.35 -6.05
N ASN A 391 -14.26 2.49 -5.71
CA ASN A 391 -12.87 2.88 -5.59
C ASN A 391 -12.22 2.95 -6.97
N VAL A 392 -12.11 4.16 -7.52
CA VAL A 392 -11.43 4.40 -8.81
C VAL A 392 -9.93 4.26 -8.62
N HIS A 393 -9.39 3.16 -9.13
CA HIS A 393 -7.96 2.84 -9.13
C HIS A 393 -7.33 2.91 -10.53
N SER A 394 -8.12 3.13 -11.58
CA SER A 394 -7.61 3.30 -12.94
C SER A 394 -6.54 4.41 -13.03
N LYS A 395 -5.66 4.27 -14.01
CA LYS A 395 -4.71 5.30 -14.43
C LYS A 395 -4.76 5.41 -15.95
N LEU A 396 -5.80 6.11 -16.41
CA LEU A 396 -6.18 6.19 -17.81
C LEU A 396 -6.38 7.64 -18.23
N ALA A 397 -6.01 7.94 -19.49
CA ALA A 397 -6.39 9.19 -20.14
C ALA A 397 -6.75 8.94 -21.61
N ILE A 398 -7.77 9.62 -22.10
CA ILE A 398 -8.18 9.65 -23.51
C ILE A 398 -8.14 11.10 -23.99
N VAL A 399 -7.41 11.33 -25.09
CA VAL A 399 -7.21 12.65 -25.69
C VAL A 399 -7.87 12.66 -27.06
N ASP A 400 -8.97 13.41 -27.20
CA ASP A 400 -9.67 13.67 -28.48
C ASP A 400 -10.04 12.43 -29.30
N ASP A 401 -10.14 11.26 -28.66
CA ASP A 401 -10.17 9.94 -29.30
C ASP A 401 -8.94 9.61 -30.18
N GLU A 402 -7.93 10.47 -30.20
CA GLU A 402 -6.67 10.33 -30.94
C GLU A 402 -5.60 9.56 -30.15
N CYS A 403 -5.71 9.55 -28.82
CA CYS A 403 -4.80 8.78 -27.98
C CYS A 403 -5.46 8.22 -26.73
N LEU A 404 -5.16 6.96 -26.43
CA LEU A 404 -5.49 6.27 -25.19
C LEU A 404 -4.21 5.93 -24.43
N LEU A 405 -4.14 6.35 -23.17
CA LEU A 405 -3.08 6.04 -22.23
C LEU A 405 -3.62 5.08 -21.15
N ILE A 406 -2.95 3.96 -20.92
CA ILE A 406 -3.27 3.00 -19.84
C ILE A 406 -1.98 2.59 -19.15
N GLY A 407 -1.94 2.60 -17.82
CA GLY A 407 -0.74 2.18 -17.10
C GLY A 407 -0.89 2.08 -15.60
N SER A 408 0.25 2.15 -14.92
CA SER A 408 0.34 2.10 -13.46
C SER A 408 0.50 3.49 -12.80
N ALA A 409 0.81 4.52 -13.60
CA ALA A 409 1.21 5.84 -13.11
C ALA A 409 0.03 6.70 -12.66
N ASN A 410 -0.01 7.02 -11.36
CA ASN A 410 -0.98 7.98 -10.85
C ASN A 410 -0.64 9.41 -11.27
N LEU A 411 -1.60 10.34 -11.28
CA LEU A 411 -1.32 11.77 -11.46
C LEU A 411 -0.89 12.41 -10.14
N ASN A 412 0.17 11.88 -9.53
CA ASN A 412 0.88 12.43 -8.37
C ASN A 412 2.37 12.58 -8.67
N ASN A 413 3.08 13.40 -7.89
CA ASN A 413 4.51 13.64 -8.12
C ASN A 413 5.34 12.36 -8.01
N ARG A 414 4.94 11.41 -7.14
CA ARG A 414 5.57 10.09 -7.02
C ARG A 414 5.64 9.36 -8.34
N SER A 415 4.52 9.16 -9.03
CA SER A 415 4.49 8.36 -10.26
C SER A 415 5.14 9.10 -11.44
N MET A 416 5.21 10.43 -11.37
CA MET A 416 5.86 11.25 -12.39
C MET A 416 7.38 11.25 -12.28
N LEU A 417 7.96 10.97 -11.09
CA LEU A 417 9.38 11.23 -10.81
C LEU A 417 10.10 10.15 -9.99
N LEU A 418 9.41 9.54 -9.03
CA LEU A 418 10.03 8.77 -7.95
C LEU A 418 9.75 7.26 -8.04
N ASP A 419 8.50 6.86 -8.21
CA ASP A 419 8.09 5.47 -8.27
C ASP A 419 8.32 4.93 -9.67
N THR A 420 8.55 3.62 -9.76
CA THR A 420 8.77 3.04 -11.08
C THR A 420 7.46 2.64 -11.73
N GLU A 421 7.19 3.19 -12.91
CA GLU A 421 5.90 3.07 -13.59
C GLU A 421 6.04 2.57 -15.02
N CYS A 422 4.94 2.10 -15.59
CA CYS A 422 4.82 1.73 -17.01
C CYS A 422 3.48 2.25 -17.54
N CYS A 423 3.49 2.84 -18.73
CA CYS A 423 2.31 3.30 -19.44
C CYS A 423 2.38 2.87 -20.91
N ILE A 424 1.25 2.43 -21.44
CA ILE A 424 1.04 2.08 -22.84
C ILE A 424 0.20 3.19 -23.46
N ALA A 425 0.65 3.68 -24.61
CA ALA A 425 -0.04 4.67 -25.41
C ALA A 425 -0.43 4.08 -26.75
N LEU A 426 -1.73 4.02 -27.02
CA LEU A 426 -2.28 3.75 -28.34
C LEU A 426 -2.59 5.10 -29.00
N ALA A 427 -1.93 5.42 -30.10
CA ALA A 427 -2.14 6.67 -30.84
C ALA A 427 -2.71 6.36 -32.23
N ALA A 428 -3.79 7.04 -32.60
CA ALA A 428 -4.45 6.87 -33.89
C ALA A 428 -3.57 7.34 -35.04
N ALA A 429 -2.89 8.49 -34.89
CA ALA A 429 -1.96 9.03 -35.88
C ALA A 429 -2.56 9.10 -37.31
N GLY A 430 -3.85 9.45 -37.40
CA GLY A 430 -4.60 9.51 -38.66
C GLY A 430 -5.31 8.20 -39.06
N ASP A 431 -5.09 7.08 -38.35
CA ASP A 431 -5.85 5.84 -38.57
C ASP A 431 -7.25 5.93 -37.92
N ALA A 432 -8.27 6.04 -38.78
CA ALA A 432 -9.67 6.15 -38.37
C ALA A 432 -10.19 4.94 -37.58
N ARG A 433 -9.64 3.73 -37.83
CA ARG A 433 -10.04 2.50 -37.14
C ARG A 433 -9.51 2.49 -35.70
N VAL A 434 -8.28 2.97 -35.50
CA VAL A 434 -7.71 3.15 -34.16
C VAL A 434 -8.46 4.25 -33.42
N ARG A 435 -8.75 5.38 -34.07
CA ARG A 435 -9.56 6.46 -33.48
C ARG A 435 -10.93 5.96 -33.02
N ALA A 436 -11.61 5.15 -33.85
CA ALA A 436 -12.89 4.55 -33.51
C ALA A 436 -12.79 3.59 -32.32
N ALA A 437 -11.73 2.80 -32.21
CA ALA A 437 -11.50 1.90 -31.08
C ALA A 437 -11.25 2.66 -29.77
N ILE A 438 -10.53 3.78 -29.83
CA ILE A 438 -10.32 4.68 -28.68
C ILE A 438 -11.65 5.31 -28.25
N ALA A 439 -12.44 5.83 -29.20
CA ALA A 439 -13.77 6.37 -28.93
C ALA A 439 -14.70 5.32 -28.29
N ALA A 440 -14.71 4.09 -28.83
CA ALA A 440 -15.48 2.99 -28.25
C ALA A 440 -15.03 2.61 -26.83
N THR A 441 -13.74 2.79 -26.51
CA THR A 441 -13.22 2.60 -25.15
C THR A 441 -13.75 3.68 -24.21
N ARG A 442 -13.71 4.96 -24.62
CA ARG A 442 -14.32 6.08 -23.87
C ARG A 442 -15.81 5.81 -23.63
N ASP A 443 -16.54 5.44 -24.67
CA ASP A 443 -17.98 5.25 -24.60
C ASP A 443 -18.35 4.10 -23.66
N ARG A 444 -17.57 3.02 -23.63
CA ARG A 444 -17.76 1.92 -22.68
C ARG A 444 -17.52 2.34 -21.23
N LEU A 445 -16.43 3.07 -20.95
CA LEU A 445 -16.11 3.54 -19.60
C LEU A 445 -17.16 4.53 -19.08
N LEU A 446 -17.57 5.48 -19.93
CA LEU A 446 -18.63 6.43 -19.58
C LEU A 446 -19.99 5.75 -19.43
N ALA A 447 -20.35 4.84 -20.33
CA ALA A 447 -21.61 4.10 -20.25
C ALA A 447 -21.70 3.26 -18.98
N GLU A 448 -20.59 2.64 -18.59
CA GLU A 448 -20.44 1.98 -17.30
C GLU A 448 -20.76 2.96 -16.16
N HIS A 449 -20.04 4.07 -16.03
CA HIS A 449 -20.26 5.00 -14.90
C HIS A 449 -21.65 5.65 -14.90
N LEU A 450 -22.25 5.87 -16.07
CA LEU A 450 -23.54 6.53 -16.26
C LEU A 450 -24.74 5.55 -16.25
N GLY A 451 -24.50 4.25 -16.12
CA GLY A 451 -25.58 3.25 -16.09
C GLY A 451 -26.38 3.17 -17.40
N THR A 452 -25.70 3.27 -18.54
CA THR A 452 -26.32 3.26 -19.89
C THR A 452 -25.51 2.37 -20.85
N THR A 453 -25.80 2.41 -22.16
CA THR A 453 -25.12 1.60 -23.17
C THR A 453 -24.04 2.38 -23.93
N PRO A 454 -22.98 1.72 -24.42
CA PRO A 454 -21.96 2.36 -25.26
C PRO A 454 -22.56 3.00 -26.52
N ASP A 455 -23.55 2.37 -27.15
CA ASP A 455 -24.21 2.89 -28.36
C ASP A 455 -24.97 4.19 -28.08
N ALA A 456 -25.62 4.30 -26.92
CA ALA A 456 -26.30 5.53 -26.51
C ALA A 456 -25.29 6.66 -26.25
N LEU A 457 -24.12 6.34 -25.68
CA LEU A 457 -23.01 7.29 -25.51
C LEU A 457 -22.47 7.76 -26.85
N ALA A 458 -22.17 6.83 -27.76
CA ALA A 458 -21.67 7.13 -29.08
C ALA A 458 -22.63 8.07 -29.85
N ALA A 459 -23.93 7.77 -29.81
CA ALA A 459 -24.96 8.63 -30.42
C ALA A 459 -25.02 10.03 -29.78
N ALA A 460 -24.85 10.13 -28.46
CA ALA A 460 -24.85 11.40 -27.76
C ALA A 460 -23.60 12.24 -28.07
N PHE A 461 -22.42 11.64 -28.16
CA PHE A 461 -21.14 12.30 -28.45
C PHE A 461 -20.93 12.63 -29.95
N ALA A 462 -21.75 12.04 -30.83
CA ALA A 462 -21.79 12.38 -32.26
C ALA A 462 -22.46 13.76 -32.51
N GLN A 463 -23.20 14.28 -31.55
CA GLN A 463 -23.84 15.61 -31.65
C GLN A 463 -22.78 16.72 -31.58
N PRO A 464 -23.03 17.91 -32.18
CA PRO A 464 -22.07 19.01 -32.22
C PRO A 464 -21.88 19.72 -30.87
N GLU A 465 -22.51 19.21 -29.80
CA GLU A 465 -22.38 19.73 -28.44
C GLU A 465 -20.99 19.44 -27.86
N ARG A 466 -20.63 20.24 -26.86
CA ARG A 466 -19.40 20.05 -26.12
C ARG A 466 -19.48 18.77 -25.27
N PRO A 467 -18.41 17.96 -25.18
CA PRO A 467 -18.37 16.73 -24.39
C PRO A 467 -18.94 16.84 -22.97
N ASN A 468 -18.56 17.87 -22.21
CA ASN A 468 -19.05 18.06 -20.84
C ASN A 468 -20.51 18.48 -20.79
N THR A 469 -21.05 19.17 -21.81
CA THR A 469 -22.49 19.44 -21.92
C THR A 469 -23.27 18.14 -22.12
N VAL A 470 -22.77 17.25 -22.98
CA VAL A 470 -23.35 15.92 -23.20
C VAL A 470 -23.32 15.13 -21.89
N LEU A 471 -22.19 15.12 -21.18
CA LEU A 471 -22.05 14.45 -19.89
C LEU A 471 -23.00 15.01 -18.83
N ASP A 472 -23.10 16.33 -18.71
CA ASP A 472 -23.97 16.99 -17.73
C ASP A 472 -25.45 16.64 -17.95
N ARG A 473 -25.87 16.49 -19.22
CA ARG A 473 -27.21 15.97 -19.56
C ARG A 473 -27.37 14.50 -19.19
N LEU A 474 -26.40 13.65 -19.54
CA LEU A 474 -26.49 12.21 -19.30
C LEU A 474 -26.46 11.86 -17.80
N ARG A 475 -25.70 12.60 -16.99
CA ARG A 475 -25.60 12.35 -15.54
C ARG A 475 -26.82 12.80 -14.73
N ALA A 476 -27.76 13.55 -15.33
CA ALA A 476 -28.94 14.07 -14.66
C ALA A 476 -29.96 12.97 -14.28
N HIS A 477 -29.79 11.75 -14.78
CA HIS A 477 -30.64 10.61 -14.45
C HIS A 477 -30.43 10.14 -13.00
N ALA A 478 -31.51 9.69 -12.38
CA ALA A 478 -31.46 9.08 -11.06
C ALA A 478 -30.81 7.70 -11.11
N GLY A 479 -30.12 7.32 -10.03
CA GLY A 479 -29.48 6.03 -9.86
C GLY A 479 -27.98 6.04 -10.13
N ARG A 480 -27.49 5.04 -10.87
CA ARG A 480 -26.07 4.92 -11.24
C ARG A 480 -25.66 6.08 -12.14
N THR A 481 -24.69 6.88 -11.70
CA THR A 481 -24.29 8.11 -12.41
C THR A 481 -22.93 8.62 -11.94
N LEU A 482 -22.38 9.62 -12.64
CA LEU A 482 -21.24 10.41 -12.18
C LEU A 482 -21.72 11.64 -11.39
N ARG A 483 -21.19 11.81 -10.17
CA ARG A 483 -21.49 12.97 -9.30
C ARG A 483 -20.30 13.90 -9.21
N THR A 484 -20.56 15.20 -9.02
CA THR A 484 -19.51 16.20 -8.81
C THR A 484 -18.75 15.90 -7.52
N LEU A 485 -17.42 15.86 -7.60
CA LEU A 485 -16.55 15.81 -6.45
C LEU A 485 -16.04 17.22 -6.16
N ASP A 486 -16.46 17.79 -5.03
CA ASP A 486 -15.98 19.08 -4.52
C ASP A 486 -15.15 18.85 -3.23
N PRO A 487 -13.82 18.64 -3.38
CA PRO A 487 -12.94 18.40 -2.26
C PRO A 487 -12.67 19.68 -1.45
N ALA A 488 -13.27 19.80 -0.27
CA ALA A 488 -13.00 20.91 0.65
C ALA A 488 -11.78 20.65 1.56
N VAL A 489 -10.96 21.68 1.80
CA VAL A 489 -9.90 21.65 2.83
C VAL A 489 -10.45 22.29 4.10
N ALA A 490 -10.49 21.53 5.21
CA ALA A 490 -10.74 22.17 6.50
C ALA A 490 -9.54 23.05 6.88
N PRO A 491 -9.72 24.34 7.26
CA PRO A 491 -8.62 25.29 7.46
C PRO A 491 -7.52 24.81 8.42
N GLN A 492 -7.92 24.01 9.41
CA GLN A 492 -7.02 23.38 10.39
C GLN A 492 -6.02 22.38 9.79
N PHE A 493 -6.37 21.69 8.70
CA PHE A 493 -5.47 20.74 8.02
C PHE A 493 -4.58 21.45 6.99
N ASP A 494 -5.07 22.54 6.38
CA ASP A 494 -4.29 23.34 5.43
C ASP A 494 -3.01 23.91 6.06
N ALA A 495 -3.12 24.39 7.31
CA ALA A 495 -2.01 24.95 8.08
C ALA A 495 -0.99 23.88 8.55
N LEU A 496 -1.39 22.61 8.63
CA LEU A 496 -0.56 21.50 9.14
C LEU A 496 0.17 20.74 8.03
N VAL A 497 -0.28 20.85 6.78
CA VAL A 497 0.32 20.18 5.62
C VAL A 497 1.21 21.18 4.87
N PRO A 498 2.54 21.21 5.13
CA PRO A 498 3.45 22.08 4.40
C PRO A 498 3.34 21.79 2.89
N VAL A 499 3.51 22.83 2.07
CA VAL A 499 3.45 22.75 0.60
C VAL A 499 4.37 21.66 0.04
N SER A 500 5.45 21.32 0.76
CA SER A 500 6.36 20.20 0.50
C SER A 500 5.87 18.85 1.04
N ALA A 501 4.57 18.53 0.94
CA ALA A 501 3.96 17.39 1.61
C ALA A 501 4.73 16.08 1.32
N ARG A 502 5.47 15.60 2.34
CA ARG A 502 6.54 14.59 2.25
C ARG A 502 6.08 13.20 1.80
N LEU A 503 4.77 12.99 1.64
CA LEU A 503 4.16 11.76 1.10
C LEU A 503 4.07 11.76 -0.43
N ASP A 504 4.08 12.93 -1.08
CA ASP A 504 4.17 13.09 -2.54
C ASP A 504 5.37 13.97 -2.95
N PRO A 505 6.60 13.56 -2.59
CA PRO A 505 7.78 14.39 -2.83
C PRO A 505 8.16 14.39 -4.32
N GLU A 506 8.60 15.55 -4.82
CA GLU A 506 9.14 15.69 -6.18
C GLU A 506 10.57 15.14 -6.34
N GLN A 507 11.24 14.78 -5.24
CA GLN A 507 12.60 14.23 -5.24
C GLN A 507 12.73 13.07 -4.22
N PRO A 508 13.65 12.11 -4.45
CA PRO A 508 13.99 11.10 -3.45
C PRO A 508 14.46 11.76 -2.14
N ILE A 509 13.99 11.26 -1.00
CA ILE A 509 14.34 11.82 0.31
C ILE A 509 15.75 11.33 0.71
N GLU A 510 16.72 12.24 0.78
CA GLU A 510 18.06 11.92 1.29
C GLU A 510 18.06 11.71 2.82
N PRO A 511 18.75 10.68 3.35
CA PRO A 511 18.77 10.38 4.79
C PRO A 511 19.20 11.57 5.67
N ASP A 512 20.21 12.31 5.24
CA ASP A 512 20.77 13.44 6.01
C ASP A 512 19.87 14.67 5.98
N ARG A 513 19.09 14.85 4.91
CA ARG A 513 18.10 15.94 4.78
C ARG A 513 16.86 15.67 5.62
N PHE A 514 16.42 14.40 5.69
CA PHE A 514 15.33 13.97 6.58
C PHE A 514 15.66 14.21 8.06
N VAL A 515 16.92 14.03 8.47
CA VAL A 515 17.38 14.32 9.85
C VAL A 515 17.54 15.82 10.10
N ARG A 516 18.07 16.59 9.14
CA ARG A 516 18.30 18.05 9.28
C ARG A 516 17.03 18.91 9.27
N GLU A 517 15.96 18.48 8.60
CA GLU A 517 14.69 19.24 8.55
C GLU A 517 13.73 18.93 9.71
N PHE A 518 13.91 17.79 10.41
CA PHE A 518 13.11 17.43 11.59
C PHE A 518 13.79 17.76 12.91
N VAL A 519 15.04 18.23 12.89
CA VAL A 519 15.81 18.62 14.07
C VAL A 519 16.35 20.04 13.87
N PRO A 520 15.79 21.06 14.55
CA PRO A 520 16.34 22.41 14.51
C PRO A 520 17.81 22.40 14.94
N ARG A 521 18.65 23.18 14.23
CA ARG A 521 20.11 23.24 14.44
C ARG A 521 20.54 23.53 15.89
N GLU A 522 19.64 24.09 16.71
CA GLU A 522 19.90 24.40 18.12
C GLU A 522 19.83 23.20 19.07
N GLN A 523 19.24 22.06 18.67
CA GLN A 523 19.03 20.92 19.58
C GLN A 523 20.06 19.78 19.47
N HIS A 524 21.05 19.87 18.57
CA HIS A 524 22.01 18.78 18.32
C HIS A 524 22.81 18.34 19.56
N ARG A 525 23.09 19.24 20.52
CA ARG A 525 23.80 18.88 21.76
C ARG A 525 22.92 18.21 22.82
N LEU A 526 21.61 18.50 22.86
CA LEU A 526 20.67 17.93 23.83
C LEU A 526 20.06 16.60 23.37
N LEU A 527 19.85 16.43 22.07
CA LEU A 527 19.26 15.21 21.51
C LEU A 527 20.22 14.03 21.52
N THR A 528 21.51 14.25 21.28
CA THR A 528 22.52 13.18 21.29
C THR A 528 22.65 12.54 22.68
N ALA A 529 22.59 13.36 23.75
CA ALA A 529 22.53 12.88 25.13
C ALA A 529 21.23 12.11 25.42
N ARG A 530 20.08 12.59 24.93
CA ARG A 530 18.78 11.92 25.09
C ARG A 530 18.68 10.60 24.32
N PHE A 531 19.28 10.50 23.14
CA PHE A 531 19.37 9.26 22.37
C PHE A 531 20.35 8.26 23.00
N PHE A 532 21.44 8.74 23.62
CA PHE A 532 22.30 7.89 24.44
C PHE A 532 21.58 7.34 25.68
N VAL A 533 20.82 8.18 26.38
CA VAL A 533 20.02 7.75 27.55
C VAL A 533 18.91 6.78 27.14
N LEU A 534 18.23 7.03 26.01
CA LEU A 534 17.21 6.13 25.48
C LEU A 534 17.81 4.80 24.99
N GLY A 535 18.95 4.84 24.31
CA GLY A 535 19.70 3.65 23.90
C GLY A 535 20.19 2.85 25.11
N ALA A 536 20.75 3.50 26.12
CA ALA A 536 21.16 2.88 27.38
C ALA A 536 19.97 2.28 28.14
N PHE A 537 18.80 2.93 28.13
CA PHE A 537 17.59 2.43 28.76
C PHE A 537 17.00 1.22 28.03
N VAL A 538 16.95 1.24 26.69
CA VAL A 538 16.52 0.07 25.89
C VAL A 538 17.50 -1.09 26.07
N LEU A 539 18.80 -0.82 26.10
CA LEU A 539 19.82 -1.82 26.40
C LEU A 539 19.70 -2.34 27.84
N LEU A 540 19.34 -1.50 28.81
CA LEU A 540 19.09 -1.90 30.20
C LEU A 540 17.84 -2.80 30.30
N VAL A 541 16.74 -2.44 29.64
CA VAL A 541 15.51 -3.25 29.62
C VAL A 541 15.76 -4.57 28.90
N ALA A 542 16.47 -4.56 27.77
CA ALA A 542 16.88 -5.77 27.07
C ALA A 542 17.82 -6.63 27.93
N ALA A 543 18.81 -6.02 28.59
CA ALA A 543 19.72 -6.70 29.51
C ALA A 543 19.00 -7.27 30.73
N LEU A 544 18.01 -6.59 31.29
CA LEU A 544 17.16 -7.08 32.38
C LEU A 544 16.26 -8.23 31.91
N ALA A 545 15.72 -8.17 30.69
CA ALA A 545 14.95 -9.26 30.10
C ALA A 545 15.82 -10.49 29.78
N LEU A 546 17.02 -10.28 29.26
CA LEU A 546 18.05 -11.30 29.06
C LEU A 546 18.51 -11.88 30.41
N ALA A 547 18.74 -11.05 31.42
CA ALA A 547 19.09 -11.50 32.76
C ALA A 547 17.95 -12.30 33.39
N TRP A 548 16.69 -11.89 33.22
CA TRP A 548 15.53 -12.66 33.67
C TRP A 548 15.40 -14.02 32.97
N ARG A 549 15.77 -14.11 31.68
CA ARG A 549 15.70 -15.33 30.89
C ARG A 549 16.86 -16.29 31.14
N PHE A 550 18.05 -15.78 31.38
CA PHE A 550 19.30 -16.56 31.39
C PHE A 550 20.02 -16.59 32.75
N THR A 551 19.51 -15.90 33.77
CA THR A 551 20.01 -16.02 35.16
C THR A 551 18.92 -16.56 36.10
N PRO A 552 19.28 -17.05 37.31
CA PRO A 552 18.31 -17.50 38.31
C PRO A 552 17.44 -16.38 38.93
N LEU A 553 17.47 -15.15 38.40
CA LEU A 553 16.69 -14.02 38.94
C LEU A 553 15.18 -14.32 39.00
N GLY A 554 14.62 -15.01 38.00
CA GLY A 554 13.23 -15.46 38.04
C GLY A 554 12.94 -16.50 39.13
N ALA A 555 13.96 -17.24 39.59
CA ALA A 555 13.86 -18.16 40.72
C ALA A 555 13.99 -17.44 42.09
N ARG A 556 14.62 -16.25 42.13
CA ARG A 556 14.76 -15.41 43.33
C ARG A 556 13.63 -14.37 43.49
N VAL A 557 12.95 -13.99 42.41
CA VAL A 557 11.79 -13.06 42.41
C VAL A 557 10.50 -13.86 42.21
N ASN A 558 10.11 -14.60 43.24
CA ASN A 558 8.90 -15.40 43.28
C ASN A 558 8.02 -15.00 44.49
N VAL A 559 6.78 -15.49 44.53
CA VAL A 559 5.82 -15.18 45.60
C VAL A 559 6.41 -15.44 46.99
N ALA A 560 7.12 -16.57 47.18
CA ALA A 560 7.69 -16.93 48.47
C ALA A 560 8.75 -15.93 48.95
N SER A 561 9.74 -15.61 48.11
CA SER A 561 10.85 -14.71 48.48
C SER A 561 10.37 -13.28 48.75
N LEU A 562 9.40 -12.81 47.95
CA LEU A 562 8.79 -11.49 48.13
C LEU A 562 7.89 -11.44 49.37
N SER A 563 7.14 -12.51 49.67
CA SER A 563 6.35 -12.61 50.90
C SER A 563 7.21 -12.62 52.16
N HIS A 564 8.36 -13.30 52.14
CA HIS A 564 9.31 -13.25 53.26
C HIS A 564 9.87 -11.84 53.48
N ALA A 565 10.26 -11.15 52.41
CA ALA A 565 10.73 -9.76 52.49
C ALA A 565 9.62 -8.80 52.97
N ALA A 566 8.40 -8.95 52.45
CA ALA A 566 7.25 -8.14 52.86
C ALA A 566 6.83 -8.39 54.32
N ALA A 567 6.92 -9.63 54.80
CA ALA A 567 6.63 -9.97 56.20
C ALA A 567 7.67 -9.38 57.17
N GLY A 568 8.94 -9.31 56.77
CA GLY A 568 9.97 -8.59 57.54
C GLY A 568 9.72 -7.08 57.59
N LEU A 569 9.25 -6.51 56.48
CA LEU A 569 8.88 -5.08 56.41
C LEU A 569 7.61 -4.76 57.21
N ALA A 570 6.65 -5.68 57.30
CA ALA A 570 5.37 -5.50 57.99
C ALA A 570 5.52 -5.22 59.50
N GLN A 571 6.66 -5.56 60.10
CA GLN A 571 6.97 -5.31 61.51
C GLN A 571 7.52 -3.91 61.77
N SER A 572 7.82 -3.14 60.72
CA SER A 572 8.33 -1.77 60.81
C SER A 572 7.19 -0.73 60.81
N PRO A 573 7.25 0.33 61.63
CA PRO A 573 6.33 1.47 61.52
C PRO A 573 6.37 2.16 60.15
N ALA A 574 7.47 2.02 59.41
CA ALA A 574 7.65 2.56 58.07
C ALA A 574 7.08 1.65 56.96
N ALA A 575 6.44 0.53 57.31
CA ALA A 575 5.92 -0.46 56.36
C ALA A 575 5.10 0.15 55.20
N PRO A 576 4.15 1.09 55.42
CA PRO A 576 3.36 1.64 54.33
C PRO A 576 4.21 2.41 53.30
N VAL A 577 5.18 3.19 53.77
CA VAL A 577 6.06 4.00 52.90
C VAL A 577 7.04 3.13 52.13
N LEU A 578 7.65 2.15 52.81
CA LEU A 578 8.58 1.22 52.18
C LEU A 578 7.90 0.33 51.14
N LEU A 579 6.65 -0.07 51.40
CA LEU A 579 5.84 -0.85 50.46
C LEU A 579 5.46 -0.02 49.23
N LEU A 580 5.01 1.24 49.41
CA LEU A 580 4.73 2.17 48.31
C LEU A 580 5.98 2.40 47.44
N ALA A 581 7.14 2.64 48.07
CA ALA A 581 8.42 2.77 47.37
C ALA A 581 8.78 1.49 46.60
N GLY A 582 8.57 0.32 47.20
CA GLY A 582 8.75 -0.98 46.57
C GLY A 582 7.90 -1.16 45.32
N TYR A 583 6.62 -0.75 45.35
CA TYR A 583 5.74 -0.78 44.19
C TYR A 583 6.23 0.11 43.04
N VAL A 584 6.71 1.33 43.34
CA VAL A 584 7.24 2.25 42.33
C VAL A 584 8.51 1.68 41.69
N ILE A 585 9.44 1.17 42.52
CA ILE A 585 10.69 0.57 42.04
C ILE A 585 10.39 -0.65 41.18
N ALA A 586 9.56 -1.56 41.67
CA ALA A 586 9.21 -2.79 40.98
C ALA A 586 8.47 -2.53 39.65
N ALA A 587 7.54 -1.57 39.62
CA ALA A 587 6.86 -1.16 38.39
C ALA A 587 7.82 -0.55 37.37
N THR A 588 8.81 0.23 37.82
CA THR A 588 9.85 0.82 36.95
C THR A 588 10.77 -0.26 36.37
N LEU A 589 11.03 -1.32 37.13
CA LEU A 589 11.78 -2.52 36.69
C LEU A 589 10.91 -3.52 35.90
N ALA A 590 9.69 -3.15 35.53
CA ALA A 590 8.72 -3.98 34.80
C ALA A 590 8.36 -5.30 35.50
N VAL A 591 8.48 -5.38 36.83
CA VAL A 591 8.00 -6.51 37.62
C VAL A 591 6.47 -6.58 37.52
N PRO A 592 5.86 -7.78 37.31
CA PRO A 592 4.42 -7.91 37.22
C PRO A 592 3.72 -7.40 38.48
N VAL A 593 2.88 -6.36 38.33
CA VAL A 593 2.17 -5.73 39.47
C VAL A 593 1.23 -6.71 40.18
N THR A 594 0.71 -7.70 39.47
CA THR A 594 -0.12 -8.78 40.02
C THR A 594 0.63 -9.57 41.09
N LEU A 595 1.93 -9.80 40.92
CA LEU A 595 2.78 -10.49 41.91
C LEU A 595 2.84 -9.70 43.22
N LEU A 596 3.02 -8.39 43.13
CA LEU A 596 3.08 -7.49 44.29
C LEU A 596 1.72 -7.42 45.01
N ILE A 597 0.62 -7.35 44.25
CA ILE A 597 -0.75 -7.35 44.79
C ILE A 597 -1.01 -8.64 45.56
N THR A 598 -0.66 -9.80 44.99
CA THR A 598 -0.80 -11.09 45.66
C THR A 598 0.03 -11.16 46.94
N VAL A 599 1.31 -10.79 46.89
CA VAL A 599 2.21 -10.78 48.07
C VAL A 599 1.66 -9.87 49.18
N THR A 600 1.19 -8.67 48.81
CA THR A 600 0.63 -7.71 49.76
C THR A 600 -0.64 -8.26 50.41
N GLY A 601 -1.49 -8.95 49.66
CA GLY A 601 -2.67 -9.62 50.21
C GLY A 601 -2.36 -10.82 51.11
N LEU A 602 -1.30 -11.58 50.80
CA LEU A 602 -0.82 -12.68 51.65
C LEU A 602 -0.28 -12.18 52.99
N VAL A 603 0.47 -11.08 52.98
CA VAL A 603 1.18 -10.56 54.16
C VAL A 603 0.28 -9.69 55.05
N PHE A 604 -0.51 -8.78 54.47
CA PHE A 604 -1.28 -7.78 55.20
C PHE A 604 -2.78 -8.10 55.31
N GLY A 605 -3.20 -9.23 54.73
CA GLY A 605 -4.60 -9.68 54.74
C GLY A 605 -5.52 -8.86 53.83
N ALA A 606 -6.82 -9.15 53.88
CA ALA A 606 -7.77 -8.64 52.88
C ALA A 606 -7.89 -7.10 52.86
N TRP A 607 -8.27 -6.49 53.99
CA TRP A 607 -8.55 -5.04 54.05
C TRP A 607 -7.30 -4.15 54.04
N PRO A 608 -6.28 -4.38 54.90
CA PRO A 608 -5.05 -3.60 54.83
C PRO A 608 -4.28 -3.88 53.53
N GLY A 609 -4.28 -5.13 53.07
CA GLY A 609 -3.66 -5.49 51.79
C GLY A 609 -4.33 -4.83 50.60
N PHE A 610 -5.66 -4.67 50.59
CA PHE A 610 -6.36 -3.93 49.53
C PHE A 610 -5.98 -2.45 49.53
N ALA A 611 -5.96 -1.81 50.71
CA ALA A 611 -5.57 -0.41 50.84
C ALA A 611 -4.13 -0.18 50.37
N TYR A 612 -3.19 -1.02 50.84
CA TYR A 612 -1.79 -0.91 50.48
C TYR A 612 -1.50 -1.27 49.02
N ALA A 613 -2.08 -2.34 48.49
CA ALA A 613 -1.91 -2.72 47.10
C ALA A 613 -2.56 -1.71 46.14
N GLY A 614 -3.72 -1.17 46.49
CA GLY A 614 -4.40 -0.12 45.74
C GLY A 614 -3.59 1.17 45.70
N ALA A 615 -3.14 1.67 46.85
CA ALA A 615 -2.29 2.85 46.94
C ALA A 615 -0.95 2.65 46.22
N GLY A 616 -0.29 1.50 46.44
CA GLY A 616 0.96 1.12 45.78
C GLY A 616 0.86 1.13 44.26
N THR A 617 -0.21 0.52 43.74
CA THR A 617 -0.46 0.45 42.30
C THR A 617 -0.75 1.82 41.71
N LEU A 618 -1.54 2.66 42.37
CA LEU A 618 -1.86 4.00 41.87
C LEU A 618 -0.65 4.95 41.92
N VAL A 619 0.14 4.92 43.00
CA VAL A 619 1.38 5.71 43.11
C VAL A 619 2.39 5.28 42.06
N ALA A 620 2.58 3.97 41.86
CA ALA A 620 3.43 3.44 40.80
C ALA A 620 2.93 3.83 39.39
N ALA A 621 1.61 3.82 39.18
CA ALA A 621 1.01 4.26 37.92
C ALA A 621 1.28 5.74 37.64
N VAL A 622 1.12 6.61 38.64
CA VAL A 622 1.37 8.05 38.51
C VAL A 622 2.85 8.33 38.28
N ALA A 623 3.75 7.66 39.01
CA ALA A 623 5.20 7.82 38.83
C ALA A 623 5.65 7.44 37.41
N THR A 624 5.21 6.29 36.91
CA THR A 624 5.54 5.82 35.55
C THR A 624 4.82 6.61 34.45
N TYR A 625 3.62 7.15 34.72
CA TYR A 625 2.96 8.13 33.86
C TYR A 625 3.76 9.44 33.78
N GLY A 626 4.23 9.95 34.93
CA GLY A 626 5.06 11.14 35.01
C GLY A 626 6.36 10.99 34.23
N LEU A 627 6.98 9.80 34.31
CA LEU A 627 8.14 9.45 33.50
C LEU A 627 7.82 9.47 32.00
N GLY A 628 6.67 8.94 31.59
CA GLY A 628 6.22 8.97 30.19
C GLY A 628 5.96 10.39 29.69
N ARG A 629 5.36 11.23 30.52
CA ARG A 629 5.13 12.65 30.25
C ARG A 629 6.44 13.43 30.13
N TRP A 630 7.42 13.11 30.97
CA TRP A 630 8.75 13.71 30.96
C TRP A 630 9.58 13.29 29.74
N LEU A 631 9.54 12.00 29.35
CA LEU A 631 10.22 11.50 28.15
C LEU A 631 9.67 12.11 26.85
N GLY A 632 8.44 12.63 26.89
CA GLY A 632 7.82 13.32 25.79
C GLY A 632 7.25 12.38 24.72
N ARG A 633 6.31 12.94 23.95
CA ARG A 633 5.48 12.20 22.99
C ARG A 633 6.30 11.46 21.93
N ASP A 634 7.45 11.98 21.53
CA ASP A 634 8.25 11.45 20.42
C ASP A 634 9.13 10.26 20.80
N ALA A 635 9.55 10.14 22.06
CA ALA A 635 10.33 9.00 22.55
C ALA A 635 9.45 7.74 22.68
N VAL A 636 8.23 7.91 23.23
CA VAL A 636 7.29 6.81 23.44
C VAL A 636 6.61 6.38 22.13
N ARG A 637 6.39 7.30 21.18
CA ARG A 637 5.95 7.01 19.81
C ARG A 637 6.86 6.02 19.08
N ARG A 638 8.18 6.09 19.32
CA ARG A 638 9.16 5.18 18.71
C ARG A 638 9.22 3.82 19.41
N LEU A 639 8.85 3.75 20.68
CA LEU A 639 8.90 2.52 21.49
C LEU A 639 7.61 1.67 21.39
N ALA A 640 6.44 2.30 21.29
CA ALA A 640 5.13 1.63 21.40
C ALA A 640 4.51 1.15 20.07
N GLY A 641 5.06 1.58 18.92
CA GLY A 641 4.58 1.20 17.60
C GLY A 641 3.18 1.76 17.24
N ALA A 642 2.85 1.75 15.94
CA ALA A 642 1.66 2.39 15.38
C ALA A 642 0.29 1.81 15.83
N ARG A 643 0.26 0.69 16.59
CA ARG A 643 -0.98 0.13 17.17
C ARG A 643 -1.44 0.89 18.41
N ALA A 644 -0.53 1.41 19.24
CA ALA A 644 -0.89 2.15 20.45
C ALA A 644 -1.47 3.56 20.14
N ASN A 645 -1.07 4.14 19.00
CA ASN A 645 -1.49 5.49 18.61
C ASN A 645 -2.96 5.56 18.15
N ARG A 646 -3.44 4.54 17.42
CA ARG A 646 -4.87 4.44 17.01
C ARG A 646 -5.82 4.31 18.20
N LEU A 647 -5.35 3.69 19.28
CA LEU A 647 -6.10 3.59 20.53
C LEU A 647 -6.14 4.96 21.23
N SER A 648 -5.05 5.73 21.19
CA SER A 648 -4.96 7.05 21.85
C SER A 648 -5.84 8.14 21.22
N GLU A 649 -6.19 8.05 19.93
CA GLU A 649 -6.97 9.09 19.23
C GLU A 649 -8.49 8.90 19.36
N HIS A 650 -8.99 7.66 19.36
CA HIS A 650 -10.42 7.37 19.57
C HIS A 650 -10.88 7.54 21.03
N ILE A 651 -9.93 7.58 21.97
CA ILE A 651 -10.17 7.66 23.41
C ILE A 651 -10.41 9.11 23.89
N GLY A 652 -10.08 10.12 23.07
CA GLY A 652 -10.08 11.53 23.44
C GLY A 652 -11.44 12.14 23.82
N ARG A 653 -12.57 11.45 23.58
CA ARG A 653 -13.91 11.93 23.97
C ARG A 653 -14.44 11.36 25.29
N ARG A 654 -13.82 10.30 25.86
CA ARG A 654 -14.19 9.66 27.15
C ARG A 654 -12.96 9.07 27.87
N GLY A 655 -12.01 9.91 28.26
CA GLY A 655 -10.69 9.50 28.80
C GLY A 655 -10.73 8.52 29.98
N ILE A 656 -11.70 8.68 30.90
CA ILE A 656 -11.87 7.79 32.08
C ILE A 656 -12.30 6.38 31.67
N VAL A 657 -13.37 6.27 30.86
CA VAL A 657 -13.96 4.98 30.44
C VAL A 657 -12.94 4.17 29.65
N ALA A 658 -12.23 4.85 28.75
CA ALA A 658 -11.19 4.26 27.94
C ALA A 658 -10.03 3.69 28.77
N MET A 659 -9.55 4.45 29.77
CA MET A 659 -8.51 3.97 30.66
C MET A 659 -9.00 2.80 31.52
N ALA A 660 -10.25 2.81 31.99
CA ALA A 660 -10.83 1.70 32.73
C ALA A 660 -10.89 0.41 31.88
N VAL A 661 -11.37 0.50 30.63
CA VAL A 661 -11.41 -0.64 29.70
C VAL A 661 -10.01 -1.16 29.39
N LEU A 662 -9.04 -0.26 29.17
CA LEU A 662 -7.66 -0.66 28.88
C LEU A 662 -7.00 -1.43 30.04
N ARG A 663 -7.41 -1.20 31.29
CA ARG A 663 -6.93 -1.96 32.46
C ARG A 663 -7.59 -3.33 32.62
N LEU A 664 -8.82 -3.48 32.13
CA LEU A 664 -9.55 -4.75 32.16
C LEU A 664 -9.07 -5.72 31.08
N LEU A 665 -8.45 -5.21 30.01
CA LEU A 665 -7.94 -6.01 28.90
C LEU A 665 -6.42 -6.25 29.03
N PRO A 666 -5.90 -7.47 28.80
CA PRO A 666 -4.48 -7.78 28.90
C PRO A 666 -3.72 -7.35 27.62
N VAL A 667 -3.75 -6.04 27.31
CA VAL A 667 -3.22 -5.50 26.05
C VAL A 667 -1.71 -5.28 26.09
N ALA A 668 -1.18 -4.84 27.25
CA ALA A 668 0.25 -4.56 27.40
C ALA A 668 0.69 -4.58 28.89
N PRO A 669 2.00 -4.72 29.18
CA PRO A 669 2.53 -4.67 30.54
C PRO A 669 2.21 -3.33 31.24
N PHE A 670 2.00 -3.40 32.56
CA PHE A 670 1.58 -2.26 33.41
C PHE A 670 2.40 -0.98 33.18
N ALA A 671 3.73 -1.09 33.20
CA ALA A 671 4.65 0.04 33.02
C ALA A 671 4.53 0.67 31.62
N VAL A 672 4.33 -0.15 30.58
CA VAL A 672 4.21 0.30 29.18
C VAL A 672 2.92 1.12 29.01
N VAL A 673 1.79 0.63 29.54
CA VAL A 673 0.51 1.34 29.48
C VAL A 673 0.61 2.71 30.16
N ASN A 674 1.27 2.79 31.32
CA ASN A 674 1.42 4.04 32.06
C ASN A 674 2.31 5.04 31.31
N LEU A 675 3.44 4.57 30.78
CA LEU A 675 4.39 5.39 30.03
C LEU A 675 3.75 5.96 28.76
N VAL A 676 3.01 5.12 28.03
CA VAL A 676 2.24 5.51 26.84
C VAL A 676 1.15 6.50 27.20
N ALA A 677 0.35 6.23 28.23
CA ALA A 677 -0.68 7.16 28.67
C ALA A 677 -0.09 8.52 29.08
N GLY A 678 1.08 8.54 29.74
CA GLY A 678 1.82 9.74 30.12
C GLY A 678 2.33 10.57 28.95
N ALA A 679 2.78 9.89 27.89
CA ALA A 679 3.23 10.53 26.66
C ALA A 679 2.09 10.97 25.72
N SER A 680 0.87 10.44 25.94
CA SER A 680 -0.33 10.67 25.13
C SER A 680 -1.17 11.89 25.58
N HIS A 681 -2.33 12.10 24.93
CA HIS A 681 -3.27 13.20 25.22
C HIS A 681 -4.17 12.97 26.45
N ILE A 682 -3.99 11.88 27.20
CA ILE A 682 -4.83 11.56 28.36
C ILE A 682 -4.40 12.42 29.55
N GLY A 683 -5.32 13.23 30.09
CA GLY A 683 -5.06 14.03 31.28
C GLY A 683 -4.79 13.17 32.52
N LEU A 684 -3.96 13.66 33.44
CA LEU A 684 -3.61 12.94 34.68
C LEU A 684 -4.86 12.52 35.48
N ARG A 685 -5.88 13.38 35.55
CA ARG A 685 -7.16 13.08 36.21
C ARG A 685 -7.84 11.85 35.59
N ASP A 686 -7.98 11.84 34.27
CA ASP A 686 -8.66 10.76 33.55
C ASP A 686 -7.88 9.44 33.66
N PHE A 687 -6.54 9.54 33.62
CA PHE A 687 -5.64 8.42 33.82
C PHE A 687 -5.78 7.79 35.21
N VAL A 688 -5.75 8.61 36.28
CA VAL A 688 -5.84 8.12 37.66
C VAL A 688 -7.22 7.54 37.94
N VAL A 689 -8.30 8.24 37.59
CA VAL A 689 -9.67 7.79 37.83
C VAL A 689 -9.97 6.53 37.02
N GLY A 690 -9.62 6.52 35.73
CA GLY A 690 -9.81 5.33 34.89
C GLY A 690 -8.98 4.13 35.35
N THR A 691 -7.74 4.36 35.81
CA THR A 691 -6.89 3.29 36.36
C THR A 691 -7.46 2.74 37.67
N ALA A 692 -7.98 3.61 38.56
CA ALA A 692 -8.63 3.18 39.79
C ALA A 692 -9.87 2.33 39.52
N ILE A 693 -10.78 2.79 38.63
CA ILE A 693 -11.99 2.04 38.25
C ILE A 693 -11.63 0.69 37.62
N GLY A 694 -10.63 0.67 36.74
CA GLY A 694 -10.25 -0.55 36.02
C GLY A 694 -9.45 -1.57 36.85
N MET A 695 -8.74 -1.15 37.91
CA MET A 695 -7.86 -2.06 38.67
C MET A 695 -8.35 -2.37 40.09
N LEU A 696 -9.00 -1.45 40.80
CA LEU A 696 -9.41 -1.68 42.20
C LEU A 696 -10.31 -2.92 42.38
N PRO A 697 -11.32 -3.19 41.52
CA PRO A 697 -12.11 -4.41 41.66
C PRO A 697 -11.28 -5.69 41.56
N GLY A 698 -10.33 -5.73 40.62
CA GLY A 698 -9.42 -6.87 40.45
C GLY A 698 -8.42 -7.01 41.60
N ILE A 699 -7.96 -5.89 42.17
CA ILE A 699 -7.09 -5.88 43.36
C ILE A 699 -7.85 -6.42 44.57
N ALA A 700 -9.08 -5.97 44.82
CA ALA A 700 -9.90 -6.47 45.92
C ALA A 700 -10.11 -7.98 45.81
N LEU A 701 -10.42 -8.46 44.60
CA LEU A 701 -10.60 -9.88 44.33
C LEU A 701 -9.31 -10.69 44.56
N THR A 702 -8.19 -10.22 44.04
CA THR A 702 -6.89 -10.91 44.13
C THR A 702 -6.38 -10.95 45.57
N VAL A 703 -6.50 -9.84 46.30
CA VAL A 703 -6.07 -9.74 47.70
C VAL A 703 -6.97 -10.61 48.60
N THR A 704 -8.29 -10.56 48.39
CA THR A 704 -9.22 -11.41 49.14
C THR A 704 -8.99 -12.88 48.84
N PHE A 705 -8.80 -13.25 47.57
CA PHE A 705 -8.46 -14.62 47.18
C PHE A 705 -7.15 -15.09 47.82
N ALA A 706 -6.09 -14.27 47.78
CA ALA A 706 -4.80 -14.60 48.40
C ALA A 706 -4.92 -14.79 49.92
N HIS A 707 -5.66 -13.90 50.60
CA HIS A 707 -5.94 -14.01 52.02
C HIS A 707 -6.72 -15.30 52.36
N GLN A 708 -7.78 -15.59 51.62
CA GLN A 708 -8.61 -16.79 51.83
C GLN A 708 -7.89 -18.08 51.48
N LEU A 709 -7.01 -18.06 50.48
CA LEU A 709 -6.15 -19.20 50.14
C LEU A 709 -5.22 -19.56 51.30
N THR A 710 -4.60 -18.56 51.92
CA THR A 710 -3.75 -18.75 53.12
C THR A 710 -4.57 -19.28 54.29
N ALA A 711 -5.78 -18.72 54.50
CA ALA A 711 -6.68 -19.18 55.55
C ALA A 711 -7.14 -20.63 55.35
N ALA A 712 -7.44 -21.04 54.12
CA ALA A 712 -7.86 -22.39 53.78
C ALA A 712 -6.76 -23.44 54.00
N PHE A 713 -5.49 -23.10 53.70
CA PHE A 713 -4.35 -24.00 53.94
C PHE A 713 -3.92 -24.04 55.41
N SER A 714 -4.05 -22.93 56.14
CA SER A 714 -3.57 -22.86 57.53
C SER A 714 -4.62 -23.34 58.54
N HIS A 715 -5.91 -23.09 58.27
CA HIS A 715 -7.04 -23.47 59.13
C HIS A 715 -8.29 -23.77 58.27
N PRO A 716 -8.53 -25.02 57.85
CA PRO A 716 -9.63 -25.36 56.94
C PRO A 716 -11.00 -25.17 57.62
N ARG A 717 -11.56 -23.96 57.50
CA ARG A 717 -12.91 -23.61 57.95
C ARG A 717 -13.88 -23.63 56.76
N PRO A 718 -15.11 -24.15 56.89
CA PRO A 718 -16.10 -24.19 55.80
C PRO A 718 -16.36 -22.82 55.15
N ALA A 719 -16.29 -21.75 55.95
CA ALA A 719 -16.46 -20.38 55.48
C ALA A 719 -15.38 -19.93 54.48
N ALA A 720 -14.12 -20.35 54.66
CA ALA A 720 -13.02 -19.98 53.74
C ALA A 720 -13.18 -20.66 52.37
N SER A 721 -13.56 -21.95 52.38
CA SER A 721 -13.89 -22.70 51.16
C SER A 721 -15.13 -22.15 50.44
N GLY A 722 -16.13 -21.68 51.20
CA GLY A 722 -17.32 -21.01 50.65
C GLY A 722 -17.00 -19.69 49.94
N TRP A 723 -16.12 -18.87 50.52
CA TRP A 723 -15.66 -17.63 49.87
C TRP A 723 -14.83 -17.88 48.61
N LEU A 724 -13.98 -18.91 48.60
CA LEU A 724 -13.22 -19.31 47.41
C LEU A 724 -14.14 -19.79 46.27
N ALA A 725 -15.19 -20.56 46.59
CA ALA A 725 -16.20 -20.98 45.62
C ALA A 725 -17.01 -19.79 45.07
N ALA A 726 -17.42 -18.86 45.93
CA ALA A 726 -18.15 -17.65 45.52
C ALA A 726 -17.31 -16.74 44.61
N ILE A 727 -16.02 -16.55 44.92
CA ILE A 727 -15.05 -15.82 44.09
C ILE A 727 -14.87 -16.51 42.72
N GLY A 728 -14.77 -17.84 42.71
CA GLY A 728 -14.68 -18.64 41.48
C GLY A 728 -15.92 -18.48 40.58
N VAL A 729 -17.13 -18.55 41.15
CA VAL A 729 -18.39 -18.35 40.41
C VAL A 729 -18.50 -16.92 39.87
N ALA A 730 -18.10 -15.91 40.64
CA ALA A 730 -18.10 -14.51 40.19
C ALA A 730 -17.13 -14.28 39.00
N LEU A 731 -15.93 -14.88 39.04
CA LEU A 731 -14.95 -14.83 37.95
C LEU A 731 -15.47 -15.47 36.66
N VAL A 732 -16.15 -16.61 36.77
CA VAL A 732 -16.78 -17.28 35.63
C VAL A 732 -17.92 -16.43 35.07
N GLY A 733 -18.78 -15.88 35.92
CA GLY A 733 -19.88 -15.00 35.51
C GLY A 733 -19.41 -13.75 34.77
N VAL A 734 -18.38 -13.06 35.29
CA VAL A 734 -17.77 -11.89 34.64
C VAL A 734 -17.14 -12.26 33.30
N SER A 735 -16.46 -13.40 33.21
CA SER A 735 -15.85 -13.87 31.95
C SER A 735 -16.89 -14.18 30.88
N VAL A 736 -18.01 -14.81 31.24
CA VAL A 736 -19.12 -15.11 30.32
C VAL A 736 -19.81 -13.83 29.85
N LEU A 737 -20.01 -12.86 30.75
CA LEU A 737 -20.59 -11.55 30.41
C LEU A 737 -19.68 -10.77 29.46
N LEU A 738 -18.37 -10.75 29.72
CA LEU A 738 -17.38 -10.09 28.88
C LEU A 738 -17.37 -10.68 27.45
N VAL A 739 -17.42 -12.01 27.32
CA VAL A 739 -17.49 -12.70 26.03
C VAL A 739 -18.79 -12.37 25.28
N ARG A 740 -19.94 -12.27 25.98
CA ARG A 740 -21.21 -11.87 25.37
C ARG A 740 -21.19 -10.43 24.86
N VAL A 741 -20.66 -9.50 25.65
CA VAL A 741 -20.52 -8.08 25.25
C VAL A 741 -19.57 -7.92 24.07
N LEU A 742 -18.43 -8.62 24.08
CA LEU A 742 -17.47 -8.60 22.97
C LEU A 742 -18.01 -9.22 21.68
N ARG A 743 -18.97 -10.16 21.76
CA ARG A 743 -19.66 -10.73 20.59
C ARG A 743 -20.72 -9.80 19.99
N GLN A 744 -21.26 -8.86 20.76
CA GLN A 744 -22.22 -7.85 20.27
C GLN A 744 -21.55 -6.64 19.62
N TRP A 745 -20.22 -6.52 19.73
CA TRP A 745 -19.40 -5.43 19.19
C TRP A 745 -18.60 -5.82 17.93
N ARG A 746 -18.82 -7.03 17.41
CA ARG A 746 -18.40 -7.46 16.07
C ARG A 746 -19.58 -7.35 15.12
#